data_AF-A0A1E3VCC1-F1
#
_entry.id   AF-A0A1E3VCC1-F1
#
_cell.length_a   1.000
_cell.length_b   1.000
_cell.length_c   1.000
_cell.angle_alpha   90.00
_cell.angle_beta   90.00
_cell.angle_gamma   90.00
#
_symmetry.space_group_name_H-M   'P 1'
#
loop_
_entity.id
_entity.type
_entity.pdbx_description
1 polymer ?
#
loop_
_entity_poly.entity_id
_entity_poly.type
_entity_poly.pdbx_seq_one_letter_code
_entity_poly.pdbx_strand_id
1 'polypeptide(L)'
;MSCCAPGVETVVEPERGLGLPASEELWLASRSLGGGLRQTELSVPGVHCGACITAIEGALRTKPEVERARVNLSSRRVSIVWKEEVAGKRTDPRELARAIRDRGYEAHLFAVGEEEGDAVLKQLIRAVAVAGFAATNIMLLSVSVWSGADAATRDLFHWISAMIAAPALVYAGRFFYQSAWNALRHGRTNMDVPIALAVTLSYGMSLHETIGHGEHAWFDASVTLLFFLLIGRTLDHMMRGRARSAISGLARLSPRGAMVVNADGSREYRPVEEIRPGERLMIAAGERIPVDGRVLSGASDLDRSVVNGESAPVAVGVGDLIQAGTLNLTGPLTLEATAAARDSFLAEIMGLMEAAEGGRARYRRIADRAARYYSPAVHLLALLTFIGWMFVEGDVRHALLVAVAVLIITCPCALGLAVPVVQVVAAGRLFQGGVMVKDGSAMERLAEIDTVLFDKTGTLTIGEPRLVNADEIAPAAMAIAAALAAHSRHPVAKALHDAAGAAVPLVGDIREIAGAGIEADTKEGVYRLGSRAFACGGAGEASRQSEAVLSVDGRELASFRFEDKLRAGAGDSVAELHELGLETGILSGDREPVVAEVGRKLGIRRWIAELSPRAKVEACAVVAEGRHRVLMVGDGINDAPALRAAHVSMAPASAADVGRQASDFVFMHQALTAVPFAIETSRQAGRLIRQNFALAIGYNLIAVPIAILGYATPLVAAIAMSTSSVIVVANALRLRGGLFSEPQRRALIHATPLPAGDAR
;
A
#
# COMPACT_ATOMS: atom_id res chain seq x y z
N MET A 1 -22.54 56.90 -7.18
CA MET A 1 -21.23 57.46 -7.57
C MET A 1 -20.24 57.07 -6.49
N SER A 2 -19.54 55.97 -6.68
CA SER A 2 -18.13 55.91 -7.14
C SER A 2 -17.13 56.35 -6.07
N CYS A 3 -16.58 55.37 -5.36
CA CYS A 3 -15.19 55.41 -4.91
C CYS A 3 -14.67 53.97 -4.94
N CYS A 4 -14.14 53.57 -6.09
CA CYS A 4 -13.38 52.34 -6.23
C CYS A 4 -11.97 52.57 -5.66
N ALA A 5 -11.66 51.93 -4.53
CA ALA A 5 -10.28 51.62 -4.18
C ALA A 5 -9.91 50.32 -4.92
N PRO A 6 -8.77 50.23 -5.62
CA PRO A 6 -8.38 49.00 -6.29
C PRO A 6 -8.06 47.95 -5.23
N GLY A 7 -8.74 46.81 -5.33
CA GLY A 7 -8.47 45.63 -4.53
C GLY A 7 -7.03 45.17 -4.74
N VAL A 8 -6.39 44.77 -3.65
CA VAL A 8 -5.09 44.08 -3.67
C VAL A 8 -5.34 42.66 -4.21
N GLU A 9 -5.65 42.56 -5.49
CA GLU A 9 -5.45 41.35 -6.29
C GLU A 9 -3.99 41.35 -6.74
N THR A 10 -3.08 41.15 -5.79
CA THR A 10 -1.85 40.42 -6.14
C THR A 10 -2.27 38.98 -6.37
N VAL A 11 -2.77 38.73 -7.59
CA VAL A 11 -2.68 37.43 -8.23
C VAL A 11 -1.20 37.11 -8.22
N VAL A 12 -0.76 36.31 -7.24
CA VAL A 12 0.45 35.53 -7.41
C VAL A 12 0.07 34.56 -8.52
N GLU A 13 0.28 34.97 -9.76
CA GLU A 13 0.53 34.02 -10.83
C GLU A 13 1.64 33.13 -10.28
N PRO A 14 1.44 31.81 -10.11
CA PRO A 14 2.57 30.95 -9.90
C PRO A 14 3.37 31.09 -11.18
N GLU A 15 4.48 31.83 -11.12
CA GLU A 15 5.49 31.78 -12.16
C GLU A 15 5.69 30.29 -12.47
N ARG A 16 5.36 29.89 -13.70
CA ARG A 16 5.79 28.61 -14.28
C ARG A 16 7.31 28.65 -14.48
N GLY A 17 8.03 28.94 -13.41
CA GLY A 17 9.48 28.95 -13.32
C GLY A 17 9.94 27.54 -13.02
N LEU A 18 10.84 27.05 -13.86
CA LEU A 18 11.59 25.79 -13.73
C LEU A 18 12.55 25.77 -12.51
N GLY A 19 12.11 26.28 -11.36
CA GLY A 19 12.89 26.40 -10.13
C GLY A 19 12.75 25.16 -9.25
N LEU A 20 13.82 24.77 -8.57
CA LEU A 20 13.69 23.87 -7.42
C LEU A 20 12.93 24.59 -6.30
N PRO A 21 12.10 23.87 -5.52
CA PRO A 21 11.42 24.43 -4.36
C PRO A 21 12.39 25.17 -3.43
N ALA A 22 11.93 26.24 -2.78
CA ALA A 22 12.76 26.98 -1.85
C ALA A 22 13.08 26.12 -0.62
N SER A 23 14.26 26.34 -0.01
CA SER A 23 14.71 25.59 1.17
C SER A 23 13.72 25.71 2.34
N GLU A 24 13.11 26.88 2.51
CA GLU A 24 12.11 27.14 3.56
C GLU A 24 10.80 26.38 3.32
N GLU A 25 10.32 26.36 2.07
CA GLU A 25 9.11 25.60 1.70
C GLU A 25 9.31 24.10 1.92
N LEU A 26 10.46 23.57 1.52
CA LEU A 26 10.81 22.17 1.78
C LEU A 26 10.91 21.89 3.27
N TRP A 27 11.43 22.83 4.06
CA TRP A 27 11.52 22.67 5.51
C TRP A 27 10.14 22.59 6.15
N LEU A 28 9.22 23.46 5.75
CA LEU A 28 7.84 23.51 6.21
C LEU A 28 7.04 22.28 5.79
N ALA A 29 7.23 21.80 4.56
CA ALA A 29 6.60 20.60 4.04
C ALA A 29 7.15 19.29 4.64
N SER A 30 8.26 19.36 5.39
CA SER A 30 8.89 18.17 5.97
C SER A 30 8.30 17.81 7.34
N ARG A 31 7.92 16.55 7.53
CA ARG A 31 7.47 15.99 8.81
C ARG A 31 8.65 15.70 9.75
N SER A 32 8.58 16.09 11.02
CA SER A 32 9.55 15.63 12.02
C SER A 32 9.23 14.19 12.45
N LEU A 33 10.25 13.33 12.50
CA LEU A 33 10.15 11.95 12.97
C LEU A 33 10.69 11.77 14.40
N GLY A 34 11.11 12.86 15.05
CA GLY A 34 11.83 12.81 16.33
C GLY A 34 13.30 12.40 16.17
N GLY A 35 14.10 12.61 17.22
CA GLY A 35 15.53 12.24 17.23
C GLY A 35 16.41 12.99 16.20
N GLY A 36 16.03 14.21 15.83
CA GLY A 36 16.74 15.01 14.83
C GLY A 36 16.56 14.54 13.38
N LEU A 37 15.53 13.74 13.09
CA LEU A 37 15.20 13.26 11.75
C LEU A 37 13.93 13.95 11.21
N ARG A 38 13.93 14.23 9.91
CA ARG A 38 12.76 14.70 9.15
C ARG A 38 12.50 13.84 7.92
N GLN A 39 11.25 13.82 7.49
CA GLN A 39 10.79 13.21 6.24
C GLN A 39 10.23 14.28 5.30
N THR A 40 10.72 14.33 4.07
CA THR A 40 10.16 15.14 2.98
C THR A 40 9.64 14.23 1.89
N GLU A 41 8.53 14.63 1.26
CA GLU A 41 7.99 13.96 0.08
C GLU A 41 7.99 14.90 -1.11
N LEU A 42 8.56 14.43 -2.22
CA LEU A 42 8.65 15.18 -3.47
C LEU A 42 7.99 14.38 -4.61
N SER A 43 7.25 15.07 -5.46
CA SER A 43 6.75 14.55 -6.72
C SER A 43 7.87 14.58 -7.77
N VAL A 44 8.09 13.48 -8.47
CA VAL A 44 9.11 13.30 -9.52
C VAL A 44 8.45 12.72 -10.77
N PRO A 45 7.78 13.55 -11.60
CA PRO A 45 6.92 13.08 -12.69
C PRO A 45 7.64 12.23 -13.76
N GLY A 46 8.95 12.46 -13.95
CA GLY A 46 9.76 11.79 -14.97
C GLY A 46 10.21 10.35 -14.63
N VAL A 47 9.81 9.80 -13.48
CA VAL A 47 10.18 8.43 -13.10
C VAL A 47 9.26 7.42 -13.79
N HIS A 48 9.83 6.57 -14.64
CA HIS A 48 9.06 5.63 -15.47
C HIS A 48 9.55 4.17 -15.45
N CYS A 49 10.73 3.89 -14.89
CA CYS A 49 11.27 2.53 -14.83
C CYS A 49 12.11 2.26 -13.57
N GLY A 50 12.47 0.99 -13.32
CA GLY A 50 13.34 0.59 -12.21
C GLY A 50 14.75 1.22 -12.25
N ALA A 51 15.24 1.58 -13.43
CA ALA A 51 16.50 2.31 -13.56
C ALA A 51 16.41 3.74 -12.99
N CYS A 52 15.26 4.41 -13.13
CA CYS A 52 15.01 5.73 -12.54
C CYS A 52 15.07 5.67 -11.00
N ILE A 53 14.45 4.65 -10.40
CA ILE A 53 14.48 4.40 -8.95
C ILE A 53 15.92 4.30 -8.47
N THR A 54 16.71 3.43 -9.10
CA THR A 54 18.10 3.19 -8.71
C THR A 54 18.95 4.45 -8.88
N ALA A 55 18.68 5.27 -9.90
CA ALA A 55 19.39 6.52 -10.15
C ALA A 55 19.18 7.55 -9.05
N ILE A 56 17.92 7.79 -8.69
CA ILE A 56 17.51 8.77 -7.70
C ILE A 56 17.88 8.30 -6.29
N GLU A 57 17.52 7.07 -5.91
CA GLU A 57 17.88 6.53 -4.59
C GLU A 57 19.39 6.46 -4.40
N GLY A 58 20.13 6.10 -5.46
CA GLY A 58 21.58 6.07 -5.42
C GLY A 58 22.20 7.47 -5.20
N ALA A 59 21.68 8.49 -5.89
CA ALA A 59 22.12 9.87 -5.71
C ALA A 59 21.86 10.39 -4.29
N LEU A 60 20.65 10.14 -3.77
CA LEU A 60 20.27 10.59 -2.44
C LEU A 60 21.06 9.85 -1.35
N ARG A 61 21.33 8.54 -1.51
CA ARG A 61 22.13 7.79 -0.52
C ARG A 61 23.59 8.20 -0.46
N THR A 62 24.13 8.87 -1.47
CA THR A 62 25.50 9.40 -1.42
C THR A 62 25.62 10.67 -0.58
N LYS A 63 24.49 11.28 -0.19
CA LYS A 63 24.45 12.49 0.64
C LYS A 63 24.51 12.10 2.13
N PRO A 64 25.44 12.67 2.93
CA PRO A 64 25.61 12.31 4.34
C PRO A 64 24.40 12.69 5.21
N GLU A 65 23.59 13.64 4.75
CA GLU A 65 22.38 14.07 5.45
C GLU A 65 21.22 13.10 5.29
N VAL A 66 21.26 12.20 4.29
CA VAL A 66 20.18 11.27 3.98
C VAL A 66 20.35 9.95 4.74
N GLU A 67 19.41 9.67 5.63
CA GLU A 67 19.33 8.38 6.32
C GLU A 67 18.66 7.32 5.42
N ARG A 68 17.58 7.72 4.73
CA ARG A 68 16.80 6.82 3.86
C ARG A 68 16.09 7.58 2.75
N ALA A 69 16.35 7.24 1.49
CA ALA A 69 15.55 7.70 0.34
C ALA A 69 14.84 6.53 -0.35
N ARG A 70 13.58 6.75 -0.77
CA ARG A 70 12.75 5.75 -1.46
C ARG A 70 11.95 6.37 -2.59
N VAL A 71 12.05 5.80 -3.79
CA VAL A 71 11.24 6.21 -4.94
C VAL A 71 10.08 5.24 -5.14
N ASN A 72 8.87 5.77 -5.08
CA ASN A 72 7.67 5.06 -5.49
C ASN A 72 7.36 5.39 -6.96
N LEU A 73 7.57 4.40 -7.82
CA LEU A 73 7.28 4.48 -9.26
C LEU A 73 5.78 4.57 -9.56
N SER A 74 4.94 4.01 -8.69
CA SER A 74 3.49 4.01 -8.82
C SER A 74 2.92 5.41 -8.62
N SER A 75 3.31 6.07 -7.53
CA SER A 75 2.89 7.44 -7.23
C SER A 75 3.76 8.51 -7.88
N ARG A 76 4.87 8.13 -8.53
CA ARG A 76 5.92 9.04 -9.04
C ARG A 76 6.44 9.97 -7.94
N ARG A 77 6.61 9.45 -6.73
CA ARG A 77 7.08 10.21 -5.56
C ARG A 77 8.42 9.71 -5.05
N VAL A 78 9.15 10.56 -4.36
CA VAL A 78 10.30 10.19 -3.55
C VAL A 78 10.09 10.63 -2.11
N SER A 79 10.18 9.68 -1.18
CA SER A 79 10.19 9.90 0.27
C SER A 79 11.63 9.90 0.75
N ILE A 80 12.04 10.97 1.42
CA ILE A 80 13.41 11.20 1.87
C ILE A 80 13.38 11.44 3.36
N VAL A 81 14.01 10.55 4.14
CA VAL A 81 14.32 10.73 5.55
C VAL A 81 15.76 11.22 5.67
N TRP A 82 15.93 12.36 6.32
CA TRP A 82 17.21 13.06 6.44
C TRP A 82 17.38 13.69 7.83
N LYS A 83 18.62 13.95 8.20
CA LYS A 83 19.03 14.50 9.50
C LYS A 83 18.92 16.02 9.48
N GLU A 84 18.29 16.62 10.49
CA GLU A 84 18.17 18.08 10.61
C GLU A 84 19.54 18.75 10.68
N GLU A 85 20.51 18.08 11.30
CA GLU A 85 21.87 18.56 11.48
C GLU A 85 22.88 17.44 11.22
N VAL A 86 23.94 17.75 10.48
CA VAL A 86 25.09 16.88 10.29
C VAL A 86 26.36 17.68 10.57
N ALA A 87 27.20 17.18 11.47
CA ALA A 87 28.49 17.77 11.80
C ALA A 87 28.42 19.27 12.17
N GLY A 88 27.42 19.67 12.97
CA GLY A 88 27.29 21.06 13.44
C GLY A 88 26.59 22.01 12.46
N LYS A 89 26.12 21.52 11.30
CA LYS A 89 25.48 22.32 10.24
C LYS A 89 24.08 21.81 9.96
N ARG A 90 23.13 22.75 9.92
CA ARG A 90 21.76 22.47 9.50
C ARG A 90 21.74 22.04 8.03
N THR A 91 21.08 20.93 7.75
CA THR A 91 20.92 20.42 6.38
C THR A 91 20.12 21.41 5.54
N ASP A 92 20.49 21.63 4.27
CA ASP A 92 19.65 22.36 3.33
C ASP A 92 18.85 21.35 2.49
N PRO A 93 17.52 21.21 2.67
CA PRO A 93 16.73 20.24 1.92
C PRO A 93 16.71 20.52 0.42
N ARG A 94 17.08 21.73 -0.03
CA ARG A 94 17.25 22.05 -1.45
C ARG A 94 18.40 21.28 -2.09
N GLU A 95 19.42 20.88 -1.33
CA GLU A 95 20.49 19.98 -1.81
C GLU A 95 19.95 18.59 -2.17
N LEU A 96 18.90 18.14 -1.48
CA LEU A 96 18.22 16.86 -1.77
C LEU A 96 17.47 16.95 -3.10
N ALA A 97 16.75 18.05 -3.32
CA ALA A 97 16.06 18.31 -4.58
C ALA A 97 17.05 18.53 -5.75
N ARG A 98 18.20 19.19 -5.50
CA ARG A 98 19.30 19.29 -6.48
C ARG A 98 19.87 17.93 -6.85
N ALA A 99 20.11 17.04 -5.88
CA ALA A 99 20.65 15.71 -6.14
C ALA A 99 19.74 14.87 -7.07
N ILE A 100 18.43 15.10 -7.03
CA ILE A 100 17.46 14.48 -7.95
C ILE A 100 17.59 15.10 -9.35
N ARG A 101 17.66 16.43 -9.41
CA ARG A 101 17.81 17.20 -10.67
C ARG A 101 19.12 16.93 -11.40
N ASP A 102 20.21 16.74 -10.68
CA ASP A 102 21.54 16.40 -11.24
C ASP A 102 21.56 15.01 -11.89
N ARG A 103 20.50 14.21 -11.70
CA ARG A 103 20.26 12.94 -12.39
C ARG A 103 19.22 13.05 -13.50
N GLY A 104 18.81 14.26 -13.85
CA GLY A 104 17.88 14.54 -14.95
C GLY A 104 16.41 14.42 -14.58
N TYR A 105 16.06 14.50 -13.30
CA TYR A 105 14.66 14.41 -12.84
C TYR A 105 14.21 15.70 -12.17
N GLU A 106 13.05 16.22 -12.55
CA GLU A 106 12.43 17.34 -11.85
C GLU A 106 11.80 16.86 -10.54
N ALA A 107 11.93 17.67 -9.48
CA ALA A 107 11.36 17.40 -8.17
C ALA A 107 10.51 18.58 -7.74
N HIS A 108 9.23 18.32 -7.46
CA HIS A 108 8.22 19.30 -7.06
C HIS A 108 7.71 18.99 -5.66
N LEU A 109 7.23 20.01 -4.94
CA LEU A 109 6.52 19.77 -3.68
C LEU A 109 5.28 18.92 -3.93
N PHE A 110 5.05 17.95 -3.06
CA PHE A 110 3.88 17.09 -3.16
C PHE A 110 2.67 17.77 -2.51
N ALA A 111 1.62 18.01 -3.31
CA ALA A 111 0.31 18.44 -2.82
C ALA A 111 -0.71 17.28 -2.96
N VAL A 112 -1.42 16.99 -1.88
CA VAL A 112 -2.57 16.06 -1.91
C VAL A 112 -3.76 16.85 -2.47
N GLY A 113 -4.29 16.48 -3.64
CA GLY A 113 -5.57 17.03 -4.09
C GLY A 113 -5.77 17.26 -5.59
N GLU A 114 -4.72 17.33 -6.40
CA GLU A 114 -4.90 17.51 -7.85
C GLU A 114 -4.70 16.20 -8.60
N GLU A 115 -5.80 15.45 -8.80
CA GLU A 115 -5.91 14.62 -10.00
C GLU A 115 -5.93 15.58 -11.21
N GLU A 116 -4.77 16.09 -11.63
CA GLU A 116 -4.61 16.58 -12.99
C GLU A 116 -4.93 15.40 -13.91
N GLY A 117 -6.15 15.36 -14.45
CA GLY A 117 -6.66 14.23 -15.20
C GLY A 117 -5.65 13.78 -16.28
N ASP A 118 -5.19 12.53 -16.17
CA ASP A 118 -4.01 11.94 -16.81
C ASP A 118 -3.56 12.65 -18.11
N ALA A 119 -2.89 13.80 -17.96
CA ALA A 119 -2.50 14.65 -19.07
C ALA A 119 -1.51 13.91 -19.99
N VAL A 120 -0.72 13.02 -19.40
CA VAL A 120 0.21 12.14 -20.11
C VAL A 120 -0.54 11.15 -20.99
N LEU A 121 -1.59 10.49 -20.49
CA LEU A 121 -2.41 9.60 -21.33
C LEU A 121 -3.04 10.37 -22.50
N LYS A 122 -3.56 11.58 -22.26
CA LYS A 122 -4.10 12.42 -23.36
C LYS A 122 -3.03 12.77 -24.39
N GLN A 123 -1.81 13.08 -23.96
CA GLN A 123 -0.69 13.37 -24.86
C GLN A 123 -0.24 12.12 -25.65
N LEU A 124 -0.22 10.94 -25.01
CA LEU A 124 0.10 9.66 -25.67
C LEU A 124 -0.95 9.30 -26.71
N ILE A 125 -2.25 9.42 -26.40
CA ILE A 125 -3.34 9.18 -27.34
C ILE A 125 -3.23 10.12 -28.55
N ARG A 126 -2.94 11.42 -28.33
CA ARG A 126 -2.71 12.37 -29.43
C ARG A 126 -1.51 11.97 -30.29
N ALA A 127 -0.41 11.52 -29.67
CA ALA A 127 0.77 11.06 -30.39
C ALA A 127 0.50 9.78 -31.21
N VAL A 128 -0.27 8.83 -30.67
CA VAL A 128 -0.76 7.65 -31.40
C VAL A 128 -1.59 8.08 -32.61
N ALA A 129 -2.53 9.03 -32.43
CA ALA A 129 -3.36 9.52 -33.53
C ALA A 129 -2.52 10.18 -34.64
N VAL A 130 -1.54 11.04 -34.28
CA VAL A 130 -0.64 11.69 -35.24
C VAL A 130 0.23 10.67 -35.97
N ALA A 131 0.83 9.73 -35.25
CA ALA A 131 1.67 8.68 -35.85
C ALA A 131 0.84 7.75 -36.76
N GLY A 132 -0.37 7.39 -36.35
CA GLY A 132 -1.28 6.55 -37.14
C GLY A 132 -1.79 7.26 -38.41
N PHE A 133 -2.10 8.55 -38.30
CA PHE A 133 -2.43 9.37 -39.46
C PHE A 133 -1.26 9.44 -40.45
N ALA A 134 -0.05 9.71 -39.97
CA ALA A 134 1.14 9.75 -40.81
C ALA A 134 1.44 8.38 -41.44
N ALA A 135 1.39 7.29 -40.67
CA ALA A 135 1.62 5.93 -41.16
C ALA A 135 0.64 5.56 -42.28
N THR A 136 -0.66 5.86 -42.09
CA THR A 136 -1.71 5.54 -43.07
C THR A 136 -1.50 6.31 -44.38
N ASN A 137 -1.19 7.60 -44.30
CA ASN A 137 -0.96 8.43 -45.50
C ASN A 137 0.31 8.01 -46.25
N ILE A 138 1.40 7.72 -45.54
CA ILE A 138 2.63 7.25 -46.17
C ILE A 138 2.41 5.88 -46.81
N MET A 139 1.70 4.96 -46.14
CA MET A 139 1.38 3.65 -46.70
C MET A 139 0.58 3.75 -48.00
N LEU A 140 -0.39 4.68 -48.09
CA LEU A 140 -1.16 4.92 -49.32
C LEU A 140 -0.26 5.33 -50.50
N LEU A 141 0.74 6.17 -50.24
CA LEU A 141 1.74 6.58 -51.24
C LEU A 141 2.69 5.42 -51.59
N SER A 142 3.18 4.68 -50.59
CA SER A 142 4.08 3.53 -50.79
C SER A 142 3.42 2.41 -51.61
N VAL A 143 2.14 2.11 -51.38
CA VAL A 143 1.39 1.14 -52.19
C VAL A 143 1.29 1.59 -53.66
N SER A 144 1.14 2.89 -53.89
CA SER A 144 1.08 3.46 -55.23
C SER A 144 2.44 3.41 -55.94
N VAL A 145 3.54 3.47 -55.20
CA VAL A 145 4.89 3.22 -55.73
C VAL A 145 5.07 1.76 -56.10
N TRP A 146 4.68 0.83 -55.22
CA TRP A 146 4.81 -0.61 -55.44
C TRP A 146 3.95 -1.15 -56.58
N SER A 147 2.82 -0.50 -56.88
CA SER A 147 1.95 -0.84 -58.00
C SER A 147 2.47 -0.37 -59.37
N GLY A 148 3.67 0.21 -59.43
CA GLY A 148 4.39 0.51 -60.67
C GLY A 148 4.34 1.97 -61.10
N ALA A 149 4.41 2.92 -60.14
CA ALA A 149 4.56 4.33 -60.47
C ALA A 149 5.81 4.59 -61.34
N ASP A 150 5.71 5.52 -62.28
CA ASP A 150 6.84 5.98 -63.07
C ASP A 150 7.89 6.68 -62.18
N ALA A 151 9.15 6.73 -62.64
CA ALA A 151 10.28 7.18 -61.83
C ALA A 151 10.10 8.60 -61.24
N ALA A 152 9.48 9.53 -62.00
CA ALA A 152 9.24 10.89 -61.51
C ALA A 152 8.17 10.91 -60.42
N THR A 153 7.07 10.17 -60.60
CA THR A 153 6.00 10.04 -59.60
C THR A 153 6.48 9.32 -58.34
N ARG A 154 7.32 8.29 -58.48
CA ARG A 154 7.96 7.58 -57.36
C ARG A 154 8.79 8.53 -56.50
N ASP A 155 9.70 9.28 -57.12
CA ASP A 155 10.58 10.19 -56.40
C ASP A 155 9.79 11.30 -55.70
N LEU A 156 8.74 11.81 -56.35
CA LEU A 156 7.79 12.75 -55.74
C LEU A 156 7.11 12.13 -54.51
N PHE A 157 6.62 10.89 -54.61
CA PHE A 157 5.98 10.19 -53.49
C PHE A 157 6.94 9.89 -52.34
N HIS A 158 8.21 9.59 -52.62
CA HIS A 158 9.25 9.44 -51.61
C HIS A 158 9.50 10.75 -50.85
N TRP A 159 9.63 11.88 -51.56
CA TRP A 159 9.80 13.20 -50.93
C TRP A 159 8.59 13.64 -50.11
N ILE A 160 7.37 13.41 -50.60
CA ILE A 160 6.15 13.67 -49.83
C ILE A 160 6.13 12.80 -48.57
N SER A 161 6.48 11.52 -48.69
CA SER A 161 6.56 10.60 -47.55
C SER A 161 7.59 11.06 -46.50
N ALA A 162 8.75 11.55 -46.94
CA ALA A 162 9.76 12.14 -46.05
C ALA A 162 9.23 13.36 -45.29
N MET A 163 8.52 14.27 -45.98
CA MET A 163 7.92 15.47 -45.39
C MET A 163 6.80 15.15 -44.40
N ILE A 164 6.06 14.06 -44.59
CA ILE A 164 5.05 13.58 -43.62
C ILE A 164 5.73 12.89 -42.44
N ALA A 165 6.76 12.09 -42.68
CA ALA A 165 7.47 11.32 -41.65
C ALA A 165 8.21 12.23 -40.66
N ALA A 166 8.92 13.24 -41.12
CA ALA A 166 9.71 14.13 -40.26
C ALA A 166 8.92 14.76 -39.08
N PRO A 167 7.79 15.47 -39.30
CA PRO A 167 7.01 16.05 -38.21
C PRO A 167 6.36 14.98 -37.32
N ALA A 168 5.97 13.83 -37.89
CA ALA A 168 5.45 12.71 -37.11
C ALA A 168 6.51 12.14 -36.15
N LEU A 169 7.75 11.95 -36.63
CA LEU A 169 8.87 11.50 -35.80
C LEU A 169 9.19 12.52 -34.70
N VAL A 170 9.24 13.82 -35.03
CA VAL A 170 9.55 14.86 -34.04
C VAL A 170 8.44 14.97 -32.99
N TYR A 171 7.18 15.06 -33.40
CA TYR A 171 6.07 15.26 -32.48
C TYR A 171 5.72 13.99 -31.69
N ALA A 172 5.51 12.87 -32.38
CA ALA A 172 5.06 11.64 -31.76
C ALA A 172 6.23 10.86 -31.14
N GLY A 173 7.43 10.94 -31.74
CA GLY A 173 8.65 10.31 -31.21
C GLY A 173 9.28 11.05 -30.03
N ARG A 174 8.85 12.28 -29.71
CA ARG A 174 9.44 13.09 -28.62
C ARG A 174 9.57 12.36 -27.28
N PHE A 175 8.63 11.49 -26.94
CA PHE A 175 8.64 10.74 -25.68
C PHE A 175 9.83 9.80 -25.58
N PHE A 176 10.21 9.18 -26.69
CA PHE A 176 11.39 8.31 -26.78
C PHE A 176 12.66 9.14 -26.86
N TYR A 177 12.68 10.20 -27.69
CA TYR A 177 13.86 11.04 -27.87
C TYR A 177 14.27 11.80 -26.59
N GLN A 178 13.32 12.41 -25.88
CA GLN A 178 13.61 13.13 -24.63
C GLN A 178 14.14 12.17 -23.57
N SER A 179 13.53 11.00 -23.44
CA SER A 179 13.95 9.96 -22.49
C SER A 179 15.34 9.39 -22.81
N ALA A 180 15.60 9.10 -24.10
CA ALA A 180 16.89 8.62 -24.57
C ALA A 180 18.01 9.65 -24.36
N TRP A 181 17.75 10.92 -24.72
CA TRP A 181 18.70 12.02 -24.54
C TRP A 181 19.06 12.21 -23.07
N ASN A 182 18.06 12.19 -22.19
CA ASN A 182 18.28 12.33 -20.75
C ASN A 182 19.11 11.17 -20.18
N ALA A 183 18.85 9.92 -20.59
CA ALA A 183 19.63 8.78 -20.16
C ALA A 183 21.10 8.86 -20.61
N LEU A 184 21.33 9.17 -21.88
CA LEU A 184 22.68 9.25 -22.46
C LEU A 184 23.50 10.38 -21.86
N ARG A 185 22.90 11.56 -21.64
CA ARG A 185 23.57 12.71 -21.01
C ARG A 185 24.11 12.39 -19.61
N HIS A 186 23.49 11.44 -18.91
CA HIS A 186 23.90 11.00 -17.58
C HIS A 186 24.68 9.67 -17.60
N GLY A 187 25.20 9.24 -18.76
CA GLY A 187 26.05 8.05 -18.89
C GLY A 187 25.32 6.72 -18.68
N ARG A 188 24.01 6.67 -18.99
CA ARG A 188 23.17 5.48 -18.80
C ARG A 188 22.43 5.14 -20.10
N THR A 189 21.99 3.89 -20.21
CA THR A 189 21.09 3.44 -21.27
C THR A 189 19.75 3.02 -20.65
N ASN A 190 18.66 3.28 -21.37
CA ASN A 190 17.31 2.84 -21.02
C ASN A 190 16.63 2.22 -22.26
N MET A 191 15.40 1.74 -22.12
CA MET A 191 14.65 1.10 -23.22
C MET A 191 14.32 2.04 -24.38
N ASP A 192 14.31 3.35 -24.14
CA ASP A 192 13.95 4.35 -25.14
C ASP A 192 15.15 4.70 -26.05
N VAL A 193 16.39 4.47 -25.59
CA VAL A 193 17.61 4.64 -26.40
C VAL A 193 17.61 3.75 -27.65
N PRO A 194 17.39 2.42 -27.53
CA PRO A 194 17.11 1.55 -28.66
C PRO A 194 16.10 2.06 -29.69
N ILE A 195 14.94 2.48 -29.19
CA ILE A 195 13.82 2.88 -30.02
C ILE A 195 14.14 4.16 -30.78
N ALA A 196 14.69 5.15 -30.07
CA ALA A 196 15.13 6.40 -30.67
C ALA A 196 16.19 6.16 -31.75
N LEU A 197 17.17 5.27 -31.49
CA LEU A 197 18.20 4.91 -32.45
C LEU A 197 17.60 4.22 -33.69
N ALA A 198 16.75 3.21 -33.49
CA ALA A 198 16.11 2.46 -34.56
C ALA A 198 15.28 3.35 -35.49
N VAL A 199 14.42 4.20 -34.93
CA VAL A 199 13.57 5.12 -35.71
C VAL A 199 14.42 6.16 -36.44
N THR A 200 15.47 6.69 -35.80
CA THR A 200 16.38 7.68 -36.42
C THR A 200 17.17 7.07 -37.58
N LEU A 201 17.75 5.88 -37.38
CA LEU A 201 18.54 5.19 -38.41
C LEU A 201 17.66 4.78 -39.60
N SER A 202 16.45 4.29 -39.34
CA SER A 202 15.49 3.91 -40.38
C SER A 202 15.06 5.11 -41.25
N TYR A 203 14.78 6.26 -40.61
CA TYR A 203 14.48 7.50 -41.33
C TYR A 203 15.70 8.03 -42.10
N GLY A 204 16.88 8.02 -41.48
CA GLY A 204 18.12 8.49 -42.12
C GLY A 204 18.50 7.68 -43.36
N MET A 205 18.36 6.34 -43.29
CA MET A 205 18.56 5.46 -44.45
C MET A 205 17.55 5.75 -45.56
N SER A 206 16.26 5.87 -45.22
CA SER A 206 15.21 6.20 -46.21
C SER A 206 15.45 7.55 -46.88
N LEU A 207 15.95 8.54 -46.13
CA LEU A 207 16.31 9.85 -46.66
C LEU A 207 17.52 9.77 -47.61
N HIS A 208 18.56 9.02 -47.25
CA HIS A 208 19.72 8.80 -48.12
C HIS A 208 19.32 8.18 -49.46
N GLU A 209 18.42 7.21 -49.45
CA GLU A 209 17.95 6.56 -50.68
C GLU A 209 17.05 7.44 -51.53
N THR A 210 16.22 8.26 -50.88
CA THR A 210 15.40 9.25 -51.59
C THR A 210 16.27 10.27 -52.30
N ILE A 211 17.37 10.70 -51.68
CA ILE A 211 18.36 11.61 -52.30
C ILE A 211 19.10 10.89 -53.45
N GLY A 212 19.38 9.61 -53.30
CA GLY A 212 20.05 8.78 -54.31
C GLY A 212 19.16 8.23 -55.43
N HIS A 213 17.89 8.68 -55.54
CA HIS A 213 16.89 8.16 -56.49
C HIS A 213 16.68 6.64 -56.42
N GLY A 214 16.81 6.08 -55.21
CA GLY A 214 16.62 4.67 -54.93
C GLY A 214 15.20 4.20 -55.26
N GLU A 215 15.07 2.95 -55.69
CA GLU A 215 13.78 2.39 -56.09
C GLU A 215 12.80 2.21 -54.91
N HIS A 216 13.31 2.13 -53.68
CA HIS A 216 12.52 1.87 -52.49
C HIS A 216 12.89 2.87 -51.38
N ALA A 217 11.89 3.45 -50.71
CA ALA A 217 12.07 4.25 -49.50
C ALA A 217 11.13 3.75 -48.41
N TRP A 218 11.65 3.50 -47.21
CA TRP A 218 10.91 2.83 -46.11
C TRP A 218 10.46 3.79 -45.01
N PHE A 219 9.99 4.97 -45.41
CA PHE A 219 9.35 5.91 -44.48
C PHE A 219 8.11 5.31 -43.84
N ASP A 220 7.39 4.45 -44.56
CA ASP A 220 6.25 3.68 -44.08
C ASP A 220 6.65 2.77 -42.90
N ALA A 221 7.75 2.01 -43.04
CA ALA A 221 8.24 1.12 -41.98
C ALA A 221 8.64 1.92 -40.74
N SER A 222 9.31 3.07 -40.92
CA SER A 222 9.77 3.93 -39.83
C SER A 222 8.61 4.51 -39.01
N VAL A 223 7.59 5.05 -39.69
CA VAL A 223 6.43 5.69 -39.04
C VAL A 223 5.45 4.64 -38.50
N THR A 224 5.26 3.54 -39.21
CA THR A 224 4.43 2.41 -38.74
C THR A 224 5.02 1.79 -37.49
N LEU A 225 6.34 1.59 -37.45
CA LEU A 225 7.04 1.14 -36.26
C LEU A 225 6.80 2.08 -35.08
N LEU A 226 7.00 3.39 -35.27
CA LEU A 226 6.74 4.40 -34.25
C LEU A 226 5.28 4.36 -33.75
N PHE A 227 4.32 4.20 -34.66
CA PHE A 227 2.89 4.09 -34.34
C PHE A 227 2.60 2.88 -33.44
N PHE A 228 3.09 1.68 -33.79
CA PHE A 228 2.89 0.48 -32.95
C PHE A 228 3.59 0.58 -31.60
N LEU A 229 4.79 1.16 -31.53
CA LEU A 229 5.49 1.38 -30.28
C LEU A 229 4.75 2.37 -29.37
N LEU A 230 4.12 3.42 -29.93
CA LEU A 230 3.26 4.34 -29.19
C LEU A 230 1.98 3.68 -28.70
N ILE A 231 1.36 2.81 -29.51
CA ILE A 231 0.21 1.99 -29.06
C ILE A 231 0.63 1.14 -27.86
N GLY A 232 1.75 0.43 -27.96
CA GLY A 232 2.30 -0.39 -26.88
C GLY A 232 2.55 0.43 -25.60
N ARG A 233 3.18 1.60 -25.72
CA ARG A 233 3.43 2.53 -24.59
C ARG A 233 2.13 3.07 -23.98
N THR A 234 1.14 3.37 -24.82
CA THR A 234 -0.18 3.85 -24.36
C THR A 234 -0.93 2.76 -23.61
N LEU A 235 -0.95 1.53 -24.15
CA LEU A 235 -1.56 0.37 -23.50
C LEU A 235 -0.87 0.05 -22.18
N ASP A 236 0.48 0.08 -22.13
CA ASP A 236 1.22 -0.11 -20.88
C ASP A 236 0.82 0.93 -19.82
N HIS A 237 0.78 2.21 -20.20
CA HIS A 237 0.37 3.30 -19.31
C HIS A 237 -1.09 3.12 -18.82
N MET A 238 -2.02 2.80 -19.72
CA MET A 238 -3.43 2.54 -19.36
C MET A 238 -3.57 1.34 -18.41
N MET A 239 -2.85 0.26 -18.67
CA MET A 239 -2.92 -0.96 -17.85
C MET A 239 -2.34 -0.73 -16.46
N ARG A 240 -1.24 0.03 -16.34
CA ARG A 240 -0.71 0.48 -15.03
C ARG A 240 -1.70 1.38 -14.30
N GLY A 241 -2.34 2.32 -15.00
CA GLY A 241 -3.38 3.18 -14.43
C GLY A 241 -4.56 2.37 -13.89
N ARG A 242 -5.02 1.35 -14.63
CA ARG A 242 -6.10 0.46 -14.21
C ARG A 242 -5.73 -0.37 -12.99
N ALA A 243 -4.48 -0.86 -12.90
CA ALA A 243 -3.99 -1.52 -11.70
C ALA A 243 -4.01 -0.58 -10.48
N ARG A 244 -3.61 0.69 -10.64
CA ARG A 244 -3.59 1.71 -9.56
C ARG A 244 -4.96 2.23 -9.14
N SER A 245 -5.93 2.28 -10.06
CA SER A 245 -7.27 2.83 -9.79
C SER A 245 -8.03 2.14 -8.65
N ALA A 246 -7.71 0.87 -8.36
CA ALA A 246 -8.29 0.15 -7.22
C ALA A 246 -7.80 0.68 -5.86
N ILE A 247 -6.65 1.36 -5.83
CA ILE A 247 -6.01 1.93 -4.64
C ILE A 247 -6.39 3.42 -4.50
N SER A 248 -6.43 4.17 -5.61
CA SER A 248 -6.79 5.60 -5.62
C SER A 248 -8.25 5.88 -5.23
N GLY A 249 -9.11 4.85 -5.20
CA GLY A 249 -10.49 4.98 -4.71
C GLY A 249 -10.57 5.58 -3.31
N LEU A 250 -9.57 5.34 -2.44
CA LEU A 250 -9.53 5.85 -1.07
C LEU A 250 -9.25 7.34 -0.97
N ALA A 251 -8.37 7.87 -1.82
CA ALA A 251 -8.12 9.31 -1.88
C ALA A 251 -9.38 10.09 -2.27
N ARG A 252 -10.28 9.47 -3.05
CA ARG A 252 -11.61 10.03 -3.39
C ARG A 252 -12.60 10.01 -2.23
N LEU A 253 -12.30 9.27 -1.16
CA LEU A 253 -13.14 9.17 0.04
C LEU A 253 -12.75 10.25 1.07
N SER A 254 -11.59 10.89 0.92
CA SER A 254 -11.22 12.05 1.75
C SER A 254 -12.06 13.26 1.35
N PRO A 255 -12.83 13.86 2.27
CA PRO A 255 -13.48 15.14 2.02
C PRO A 255 -12.46 16.21 1.67
N ARG A 256 -12.87 17.19 0.85
CA ARG A 256 -12.03 18.36 0.52
C ARG A 256 -11.97 19.40 1.63
N GLY A 257 -12.90 19.32 2.58
CA GLY A 257 -13.08 20.29 3.64
C GLY A 257 -14.32 19.97 4.45
N ALA A 258 -14.61 20.82 5.43
CA ALA A 258 -15.82 20.73 6.21
C ALA A 258 -16.26 22.10 6.75
N MET A 259 -17.50 22.14 7.24
CA MET A 259 -18.06 23.33 7.86
C MET A 259 -17.54 23.46 9.29
N VAL A 260 -16.71 24.46 9.54
CA VAL A 260 -16.23 24.83 10.88
C VAL A 260 -17.26 25.76 11.53
N VAL A 261 -17.57 25.49 12.80
CA VAL A 261 -18.43 26.34 13.64
C VAL A 261 -17.53 27.12 14.60
N ASN A 262 -17.47 28.43 14.40
CA ASN A 262 -16.68 29.33 15.22
C ASN A 262 -17.32 29.55 16.61
N ALA A 263 -16.55 30.12 17.53
CA ALA A 263 -17.01 30.38 18.90
C ALA A 263 -18.20 31.37 18.97
N ASP A 264 -18.35 32.23 17.96
CA ASP A 264 -19.47 33.17 17.80
C ASP A 264 -20.72 32.53 17.15
N GLY A 265 -20.66 31.25 16.80
CA GLY A 265 -21.72 30.52 16.12
C GLY A 265 -21.77 30.71 14.60
N SER A 266 -20.85 31.51 14.02
CA SER A 266 -20.70 31.62 12.57
C SER A 266 -20.18 30.32 11.96
N ARG A 267 -20.51 30.08 10.69
CA ARG A 267 -20.18 28.87 9.95
C ARG A 267 -19.32 29.21 8.74
N GLU A 268 -18.17 28.57 8.63
CA GLU A 268 -17.21 28.78 7.56
C GLU A 268 -16.82 27.42 6.96
N TYR A 269 -16.91 27.28 5.64
CA TYR A 269 -16.39 26.08 4.98
C TYR A 269 -14.88 26.23 4.83
N ARG A 270 -14.12 25.31 5.41
CA ARG A 270 -12.66 25.35 5.40
C ARG A 270 -12.06 24.12 4.71
N PRO A 271 -11.01 24.28 3.89
CA PRO A 271 -10.24 23.15 3.36
C PRO A 271 -9.74 22.23 4.48
N VAL A 272 -9.69 20.93 4.21
CA VAL A 272 -9.38 19.91 5.23
C VAL A 272 -7.98 20.13 5.84
N GLU A 273 -7.04 20.65 5.07
CA GLU A 273 -5.65 20.93 5.48
C GLU A 273 -5.53 22.04 6.52
N GLU A 274 -6.53 22.92 6.61
CA GLU A 274 -6.53 24.06 7.53
C GLU A 274 -7.29 23.77 8.84
N ILE A 275 -7.96 22.62 8.93
CA ILE A 275 -8.68 22.19 10.13
C ILE A 275 -7.68 21.83 11.23
N ARG A 276 -7.87 22.40 12.42
CA ARG A 276 -7.00 22.21 13.58
C ARG A 276 -7.69 21.39 14.69
N PRO A 277 -6.93 20.61 15.48
CA PRO A 277 -7.46 19.98 16.69
C PRO A 277 -8.13 21.01 17.62
N GLY A 278 -9.26 20.64 18.21
CA GLY A 278 -10.10 21.49 19.06
C GLY A 278 -11.17 22.30 18.32
N GLU A 279 -11.12 22.38 16.98
CA GLU A 279 -12.15 23.07 16.21
C GLU A 279 -13.44 22.24 16.12
N ARG A 280 -14.58 22.93 16.05
CA ARG A 280 -15.90 22.29 15.95
C ARG A 280 -16.31 22.17 14.49
N LEU A 281 -16.65 20.97 14.08
CA LEU A 281 -17.04 20.62 12.72
C LEU A 281 -18.51 20.21 12.71
N MET A 282 -19.29 20.78 11.81
CA MET A 282 -20.67 20.36 11.56
C MET A 282 -20.69 19.43 10.35
N ILE A 283 -21.15 18.19 10.56
CA ILE A 283 -21.20 17.14 9.54
C ILE A 283 -22.68 16.81 9.29
N ALA A 284 -23.15 17.07 8.08
CA ALA A 284 -24.51 16.75 7.67
C ALA A 284 -24.69 15.25 7.37
N ALA A 285 -25.94 14.80 7.32
CA ALA A 285 -26.24 13.45 6.82
C ALA A 285 -25.83 13.35 5.34
N GLY A 286 -25.20 12.23 4.98
CA GLY A 286 -24.59 12.01 3.66
C GLY A 286 -23.17 12.56 3.50
N GLU A 287 -22.63 13.28 4.49
CA GLU A 287 -21.25 13.77 4.47
C GLU A 287 -20.29 12.78 5.11
N ARG A 288 -19.05 12.77 4.60
CA ARG A 288 -17.96 12.00 5.21
C ARG A 288 -17.23 12.85 6.22
N ILE A 289 -16.75 12.19 7.27
CA ILE A 289 -16.03 12.85 8.35
C ILE A 289 -14.59 13.15 7.87
N PRO A 290 -14.14 14.42 7.92
CA PRO A 290 -12.88 14.86 7.30
C PRO A 290 -11.64 14.50 8.12
N VAL A 291 -11.75 14.54 9.45
CA VAL A 291 -10.68 14.31 10.41
C VAL A 291 -11.24 13.55 11.61
N ASP A 292 -10.38 12.88 12.36
CA ASP A 292 -10.80 12.17 13.57
C ASP A 292 -11.38 13.15 14.58
N GLY A 293 -12.47 12.78 15.23
CA GLY A 293 -13.18 13.70 16.12
C GLY A 293 -14.01 13.01 17.20
N ARG A 294 -14.45 13.79 18.18
CA ARG A 294 -15.37 13.37 19.23
C ARG A 294 -16.74 14.01 19.02
N VAL A 295 -17.82 13.25 19.16
CA VAL A 295 -19.17 13.79 19.06
C VAL A 295 -19.46 14.70 20.26
N LEU A 296 -19.74 15.98 19.98
CA LEU A 296 -20.20 16.95 20.96
C LEU A 296 -21.73 16.97 21.05
N SER A 297 -22.42 16.85 19.92
CA SER A 297 -23.88 16.86 19.85
C SER A 297 -24.40 16.13 18.61
N GLY A 298 -25.62 15.61 18.72
CA GLY A 298 -26.28 14.81 17.69
C GLY A 298 -26.18 13.30 17.96
N ALA A 299 -26.97 12.56 17.19
CA ALA A 299 -26.95 11.10 17.12
C ALA A 299 -27.17 10.71 15.66
N SER A 300 -26.45 9.70 15.20
CA SER A 300 -26.51 9.24 13.82
C SER A 300 -26.03 7.81 13.70
N ASP A 301 -26.27 7.20 12.54
CA ASP A 301 -25.69 5.95 12.13
C ASP A 301 -24.52 6.23 11.19
N LEU A 302 -23.39 5.57 11.43
CA LEU A 302 -22.20 5.69 10.60
C LEU A 302 -21.99 4.43 9.77
N ASP A 303 -21.71 4.63 8.49
CA ASP A 303 -21.13 3.60 7.64
C ASP A 303 -19.60 3.61 7.77
N ARG A 304 -19.08 2.54 8.38
CA ARG A 304 -17.65 2.31 8.60
C ARG A 304 -17.04 1.38 7.56
N SER A 305 -17.76 0.97 6.52
CA SER A 305 -17.30 0.02 5.50
C SER A 305 -15.96 0.37 4.86
N VAL A 306 -15.65 1.66 4.73
CA VAL A 306 -14.36 2.16 4.20
C VAL A 306 -13.21 1.96 5.19
N VAL A 307 -13.51 1.99 6.49
CA VAL A 307 -12.56 1.97 7.60
C VAL A 307 -12.35 0.56 8.15
N ASN A 308 -13.41 -0.23 8.28
CA ASN A 308 -13.35 -1.58 8.88
C ASN A 308 -13.91 -2.69 7.97
N GLY A 309 -14.43 -2.36 6.78
CA GLY A 309 -15.04 -3.34 5.87
C GLY A 309 -16.44 -3.81 6.24
N GLU A 310 -16.99 -3.37 7.37
CA GLU A 310 -18.30 -3.79 7.85
C GLU A 310 -19.40 -2.91 7.24
N SER A 311 -20.38 -3.53 6.58
CA SER A 311 -21.48 -2.80 5.92
C SER A 311 -22.66 -2.51 6.84
N ALA A 312 -22.65 -3.01 8.08
CA ALA A 312 -23.70 -2.73 9.05
C ALA A 312 -23.48 -1.33 9.65
N PRO A 313 -24.48 -0.43 9.59
CA PRO A 313 -24.37 0.87 10.23
C PRO A 313 -24.17 0.75 11.74
N VAL A 314 -23.32 1.62 12.29
CA VAL A 314 -23.05 1.69 13.73
C VAL A 314 -23.65 2.98 14.28
N ALA A 315 -24.53 2.86 15.26
CA ALA A 315 -25.11 4.00 15.96
C ALA A 315 -24.03 4.71 16.80
N VAL A 316 -23.99 6.04 16.74
CA VAL A 316 -23.09 6.89 17.52
C VAL A 316 -23.85 8.03 18.20
N GLY A 317 -23.37 8.41 19.38
CA GLY A 317 -23.92 9.49 20.20
C GLY A 317 -22.85 10.35 20.85
N VAL A 318 -23.29 11.26 21.71
CA VAL A 318 -22.42 12.23 22.39
C VAL A 318 -21.33 11.52 23.20
N GLY A 319 -20.08 11.96 23.01
CA GLY A 319 -18.90 11.42 23.68
C GLY A 319 -18.12 10.38 22.88
N ASP A 320 -18.73 9.78 21.86
CA ASP A 320 -18.11 8.76 21.03
C ASP A 320 -16.99 9.34 20.15
N LEU A 321 -15.95 8.52 19.91
CA LEU A 321 -14.85 8.82 19.00
C LEU A 321 -15.17 8.30 17.60
N ILE A 322 -14.97 9.16 16.61
CA ILE A 322 -15.21 8.86 15.21
C ILE A 322 -13.95 9.09 14.39
N GLN A 323 -13.74 8.23 13.41
CA GLN A 323 -12.57 8.22 12.54
C GLN A 323 -12.86 8.94 11.22
N ALA A 324 -11.84 9.56 10.65
CA ALA A 324 -11.89 10.16 9.32
C ALA A 324 -12.28 9.13 8.25
N GLY A 325 -13.05 9.56 7.25
CA GLY A 325 -13.50 8.77 6.11
C GLY A 325 -14.83 8.03 6.32
N THR A 326 -15.33 7.88 7.56
CA THR A 326 -16.64 7.29 7.82
C THR A 326 -17.75 8.17 7.26
N LEU A 327 -18.79 7.54 6.70
CA LEU A 327 -19.93 8.24 6.12
C LEU A 327 -21.03 8.39 7.17
N ASN A 328 -21.48 9.62 7.38
CA ASN A 328 -22.61 9.92 8.23
C ASN A 328 -23.91 9.62 7.46
N LEU A 329 -24.81 8.77 7.98
CA LEU A 329 -25.97 8.31 7.21
C LEU A 329 -27.27 9.05 7.55
N THR A 330 -27.58 9.23 8.84
CA THR A 330 -28.95 9.60 9.27
C THR A 330 -29.05 11.01 9.83
N GLY A 331 -28.41 11.31 10.96
CA GLY A 331 -28.54 12.57 11.68
C GLY A 331 -27.32 13.50 11.54
N PRO A 332 -27.48 14.84 11.66
CA PRO A 332 -26.34 15.75 11.69
C PRO A 332 -25.55 15.59 12.99
N LEU A 333 -24.23 15.69 12.88
CA LEU A 333 -23.29 15.58 14.01
C LEU A 333 -22.48 16.87 14.15
N THR A 334 -22.24 17.32 15.38
CA THR A 334 -21.18 18.30 15.67
C THR A 334 -20.03 17.58 16.33
N LEU A 335 -18.86 17.64 15.71
CA LEU A 335 -17.65 16.96 16.14
C LEU A 335 -16.62 17.98 16.64
N GLU A 336 -15.87 17.62 17.68
CA GLU A 336 -14.60 18.29 18.01
C GLU A 336 -13.46 17.55 17.30
N ALA A 337 -12.68 18.26 16.48
CA ALA A 337 -11.51 17.68 15.83
C ALA A 337 -10.48 17.24 16.88
N THR A 338 -10.08 15.97 16.86
CA THR A 338 -9.06 15.42 17.78
C THR A 338 -7.68 15.34 17.14
N ALA A 339 -7.62 15.30 15.80
CA ALA A 339 -6.39 15.26 15.02
C ALA A 339 -6.44 16.24 13.84
N ALA A 340 -5.27 16.69 13.38
CA ALA A 340 -5.17 17.41 12.12
C ALA A 340 -5.37 16.44 10.94
N ALA A 341 -5.72 16.95 9.75
CA ALA A 341 -5.96 16.11 8.56
C ALA A 341 -4.82 15.13 8.27
N ARG A 342 -3.57 15.60 8.33
CA ARG A 342 -2.35 14.80 8.10
C ARG A 342 -2.06 13.74 9.17
N ASP A 343 -2.65 13.88 10.35
CA ASP A 343 -2.47 12.99 11.50
C ASP A 343 -3.73 12.15 11.78
N SER A 344 -4.75 12.27 10.92
CA SER A 344 -6.00 11.51 11.02
C SER A 344 -5.81 10.05 10.63
N PHE A 345 -6.72 9.19 11.09
CA PHE A 345 -6.75 7.77 10.76
C PHE A 345 -6.71 7.52 9.25
N LEU A 346 -7.46 8.29 8.45
CA LEU A 346 -7.46 8.14 6.98
C LEU A 346 -6.09 8.51 6.37
N ALA A 347 -5.44 9.56 6.86
CA ALA A 347 -4.10 9.94 6.42
C ALA A 347 -3.04 8.91 6.83
N GLU A 348 -3.17 8.31 8.02
CA GLU A 348 -2.34 7.20 8.47
C GLU A 348 -2.50 5.99 7.53
N ILE A 349 -3.74 5.61 7.21
CA ILE A 349 -4.03 4.54 6.23
C ILE A 349 -3.38 4.84 4.88
N MET A 350 -3.59 6.04 4.34
CA MET A 350 -3.02 6.43 3.04
C MET A 350 -1.49 6.35 3.06
N GLY A 351 -0.85 6.85 4.11
CA GLY A 351 0.61 6.79 4.28
C GLY A 351 1.14 5.35 4.40
N LEU A 352 0.42 4.48 5.12
CA LEU A 352 0.77 3.06 5.24
C LEU A 352 0.63 2.32 3.90
N MET A 353 -0.41 2.61 3.12
CA MET A 353 -0.60 2.04 1.79
C MET A 353 0.48 2.49 0.80
N GLU A 354 0.87 3.76 0.83
CA GLU A 354 1.95 4.27 0.00
C GLU A 354 3.31 3.66 0.37
N ALA A 355 3.53 3.39 1.66
CA ALA A 355 4.71 2.67 2.14
C ALA A 355 4.77 1.23 1.61
N ALA A 356 3.61 0.56 1.47
CA ALA A 356 3.51 -0.77 0.89
C ALA A 356 3.95 -0.82 -0.57
N GLU A 357 3.61 0.19 -1.38
CA GLU A 357 4.08 0.31 -2.77
C GLU A 357 5.59 0.55 -2.91
N GLY A 358 6.20 1.15 -1.88
CA GLY A 358 7.64 1.49 -1.81
C GLY A 358 8.55 0.38 -1.27
N GLY A 359 7.99 -0.75 -0.81
CA GLY A 359 8.75 -1.80 -0.12
C GLY A 359 9.77 -2.56 -0.97
N ARG A 360 10.84 -3.06 -0.33
CA ARG A 360 11.97 -3.77 -0.98
C ARG A 360 11.68 -5.26 -1.20
N ALA A 361 10.70 -5.57 -2.03
CA ALA A 361 10.46 -6.93 -2.50
C ALA A 361 11.73 -7.56 -3.10
N ARG A 362 12.05 -8.80 -2.72
CA ARG A 362 13.12 -9.64 -3.28
C ARG A 362 12.93 -9.80 -4.79
N TYR A 363 11.72 -10.11 -5.27
CA TYR A 363 11.49 -10.28 -6.70
C TYR A 363 11.70 -8.97 -7.47
N ARG A 364 11.32 -7.83 -6.88
CA ARG A 364 11.58 -6.50 -7.45
C ARG A 364 13.08 -6.23 -7.57
N ARG A 365 13.87 -6.53 -6.54
CA ARG A 365 15.33 -6.40 -6.57
C ARG A 365 15.98 -7.27 -7.64
N ILE A 366 15.45 -8.47 -7.86
CA ILE A 366 15.93 -9.37 -8.92
C ILE A 366 15.62 -8.76 -10.29
N ALA A 367 14.39 -8.30 -10.52
CA ALA A 367 13.99 -7.65 -11.77
C ALA A 367 14.84 -6.40 -12.06
N ASP A 368 15.02 -5.51 -11.06
CA ASP A 368 15.83 -4.30 -11.20
C ASP A 368 17.31 -4.62 -11.47
N ARG A 369 17.85 -5.68 -10.85
CA ARG A 369 19.21 -6.13 -11.10
C ARG A 369 19.37 -6.68 -12.51
N ALA A 370 18.43 -7.50 -12.96
CA ALA A 370 18.41 -8.04 -14.32
C ALA A 370 18.37 -6.90 -15.34
N ALA A 371 17.45 -5.94 -15.19
CA ALA A 371 17.28 -4.80 -16.10
C ALA A 371 18.56 -3.96 -16.31
N ARG A 372 19.39 -3.81 -15.26
CA ARG A 372 20.66 -3.05 -15.36
C ARG A 372 21.67 -3.69 -16.30
N TYR A 373 21.79 -5.01 -16.30
CA TYR A 373 22.70 -5.73 -17.21
C TYR A 373 22.07 -5.99 -18.58
N TYR A 374 20.73 -6.05 -18.61
CA TYR A 374 19.98 -6.36 -19.81
C TYR A 374 20.17 -5.32 -20.91
N SER A 375 20.11 -4.02 -20.58
CA SER A 375 20.25 -2.94 -21.56
C SER A 375 21.57 -3.00 -22.35
N PRO A 376 22.78 -3.00 -21.73
CA PRO A 376 24.03 -3.11 -22.48
C PRO A 376 24.16 -4.44 -23.23
N ALA A 377 23.67 -5.55 -22.67
CA ALA A 377 23.71 -6.86 -23.34
C ALA A 377 22.89 -6.87 -24.64
N VAL A 378 21.72 -6.24 -24.66
CA VAL A 378 20.88 -6.12 -25.86
C VAL A 378 21.55 -5.30 -26.96
N HIS A 379 22.17 -4.16 -26.61
CA HIS A 379 22.87 -3.34 -27.60
C HIS A 379 24.07 -4.08 -28.19
N LEU A 380 24.82 -4.79 -27.35
CA LEU A 380 25.92 -5.63 -27.81
C LEU A 380 25.41 -6.75 -28.73
N LEU A 381 24.31 -7.43 -28.36
CA LEU A 381 23.73 -8.48 -29.17
C LEU A 381 23.24 -7.97 -30.53
N ALA A 382 22.58 -6.81 -30.56
CA ALA A 382 22.15 -6.17 -31.81
C ALA A 382 23.35 -5.77 -32.68
N LEU A 383 24.41 -5.22 -32.08
CA LEU A 383 25.66 -4.89 -32.79
C LEU A 383 26.33 -6.13 -33.37
N LEU A 384 26.43 -7.21 -32.60
CA LEU A 384 26.99 -8.48 -33.07
C LEU A 384 26.13 -9.09 -34.19
N THR A 385 24.80 -8.96 -34.09
CA THR A 385 23.88 -9.40 -35.14
C THR A 385 24.07 -8.60 -36.43
N PHE A 386 24.19 -7.27 -36.33
CA PHE A 386 24.52 -6.39 -37.46
C PHE A 386 25.83 -6.82 -38.13
N ILE A 387 26.90 -6.96 -37.35
CA ILE A 387 28.22 -7.38 -37.85
C ILE A 387 28.15 -8.77 -38.49
N GLY A 388 27.44 -9.71 -37.88
CA GLY A 388 27.26 -11.06 -38.41
C GLY A 388 26.61 -11.07 -39.79
N TRP A 389 25.49 -10.36 -39.97
CA TRP A 389 24.81 -10.26 -41.26
C TRP A 389 25.62 -9.48 -42.31
N MET A 390 26.39 -8.48 -41.88
CA MET A 390 27.36 -7.81 -42.76
C MET A 390 28.43 -8.76 -43.31
N PHE A 391 28.85 -9.77 -42.54
CA PHE A 391 29.80 -10.78 -43.03
C PHE A 391 29.17 -11.85 -43.93
N VAL A 392 27.88 -12.17 -43.73
CA VAL A 392 27.20 -13.23 -44.49
C VAL A 392 26.70 -12.72 -45.85
N GLU A 393 25.99 -11.59 -45.88
CA GLU A 393 25.38 -11.06 -47.10
C GLU A 393 26.05 -9.80 -47.63
N GLY A 394 26.66 -9.00 -46.75
CA GLY A 394 27.20 -7.68 -47.11
C GLY A 394 26.13 -6.60 -47.32
N ASP A 395 24.83 -6.91 -47.17
CA ASP A 395 23.75 -5.93 -47.26
C ASP A 395 23.56 -5.18 -45.93
N VAL A 396 23.99 -3.91 -45.93
CA VAL A 396 23.83 -2.98 -44.80
C VAL A 396 22.37 -2.83 -44.38
N ARG A 397 21.43 -2.87 -45.34
CA ARG A 397 19.99 -2.66 -45.08
C ARG A 397 19.43 -3.84 -44.32
N HIS A 398 19.63 -5.05 -44.84
CA HIS A 398 19.15 -6.26 -44.19
C HIS A 398 19.78 -6.40 -42.80
N ALA A 399 21.11 -6.24 -42.68
CA ALA A 399 21.81 -6.28 -41.41
C ALA A 399 21.25 -5.28 -40.38
N LEU A 400 20.93 -4.05 -40.82
CA LEU A 400 20.34 -3.03 -39.96
C LEU A 400 18.91 -3.39 -39.51
N LEU A 401 18.05 -3.88 -40.42
CA LEU A 401 16.69 -4.29 -40.11
C LEU A 401 16.67 -5.43 -39.09
N VAL A 402 17.54 -6.42 -39.25
CA VAL A 402 17.68 -7.54 -38.31
C VAL A 402 18.19 -7.05 -36.95
N ALA A 403 19.21 -6.18 -36.93
CA ALA A 403 19.72 -5.61 -35.69
C ALA A 403 18.67 -4.79 -34.93
N VAL A 404 17.88 -3.99 -35.66
CA VAL A 404 16.75 -3.22 -35.11
C VAL A 404 15.67 -4.16 -34.56
N ALA A 405 15.33 -5.24 -35.28
CA ALA A 405 14.38 -6.22 -34.81
C ALA A 405 14.84 -6.89 -33.50
N VAL A 406 16.12 -7.28 -33.40
CA VAL A 406 16.73 -7.81 -32.17
C VAL A 406 16.66 -6.78 -31.03
N LEU A 407 16.95 -5.52 -31.33
CA LEU A 407 16.95 -4.44 -30.35
C LEU A 407 15.55 -4.17 -29.75
N ILE A 408 14.50 -4.29 -30.57
CA ILE A 408 13.09 -4.11 -30.15
C ILE A 408 12.57 -5.35 -29.44
N ILE A 409 12.74 -6.53 -30.05
CA ILE A 409 12.12 -7.77 -29.57
C ILE A 409 12.62 -8.17 -28.20
N THR A 410 13.85 -7.82 -27.89
CA THR A 410 14.48 -8.12 -26.61
C THR A 410 13.97 -7.26 -25.47
N CYS A 411 13.17 -6.18 -25.68
CA CYS A 411 12.81 -5.25 -24.59
C CYS A 411 12.37 -5.99 -23.31
N PRO A 412 13.00 -5.72 -22.15
CA PRO A 412 12.63 -6.35 -20.88
C PRO A 412 11.36 -5.71 -20.26
N CYS A 413 10.51 -5.10 -21.08
CA CYS A 413 9.32 -4.36 -20.71
C CYS A 413 8.41 -5.19 -19.77
N ALA A 414 8.10 -6.43 -20.17
CA ALA A 414 7.28 -7.36 -19.40
C ALA A 414 7.94 -7.80 -18.07
N LEU A 415 9.27 -7.94 -18.06
CA LEU A 415 10.05 -8.32 -16.88
C LEU A 415 9.99 -7.25 -15.78
N GLY A 416 10.09 -5.97 -16.17
CA GLY A 416 9.99 -4.84 -15.26
C GLY A 416 8.59 -4.63 -14.67
N LEU A 417 7.56 -5.17 -15.34
CA LEU A 417 6.15 -5.10 -14.95
C LEU A 417 5.68 -6.27 -14.09
N ALA A 418 6.32 -7.43 -14.23
CA ALA A 418 5.88 -8.70 -13.67
C ALA A 418 5.56 -8.66 -12.17
N VAL A 419 6.38 -7.93 -11.40
CA VAL A 419 6.26 -7.80 -9.94
C VAL A 419 5.33 -6.67 -9.52
N PRO A 420 5.56 -5.39 -9.92
CA PRO A 420 4.79 -4.27 -9.36
C PRO A 420 3.29 -4.36 -9.68
N VAL A 421 2.90 -4.90 -10.83
CA VAL A 421 1.47 -5.02 -11.18
C VAL A 421 0.77 -6.05 -10.29
N VAL A 422 1.39 -7.21 -10.05
CA VAL A 422 0.82 -8.22 -9.16
C VAL A 422 0.73 -7.70 -7.73
N GLN A 423 1.77 -7.00 -7.25
CA GLN A 423 1.76 -6.42 -5.91
C GLN A 423 0.64 -5.39 -5.72
N VAL A 424 0.45 -4.49 -6.69
CA VAL A 424 -0.63 -3.49 -6.66
C VAL A 424 -2.01 -4.16 -6.64
N VAL A 425 -2.24 -5.17 -7.50
CA VAL A 425 -3.53 -5.89 -7.54
C VAL A 425 -3.75 -6.68 -6.24
N ALA A 426 -2.69 -7.29 -5.69
CA ALA A 426 -2.76 -8.07 -4.47
C ALA A 426 -3.00 -7.20 -3.23
N ALA A 427 -2.30 -6.06 -3.13
CA ALA A 427 -2.53 -5.06 -2.09
C ALA A 427 -3.96 -4.51 -2.14
N GLY A 428 -4.48 -4.22 -3.36
CA GLY A 428 -5.87 -3.83 -3.55
C GLY A 428 -6.86 -4.89 -3.07
N ARG A 429 -6.61 -6.18 -3.38
CA ARG A 429 -7.44 -7.30 -2.90
C ARG A 429 -7.38 -7.46 -1.38
N LEU A 430 -6.18 -7.39 -0.79
CA LEU A 430 -6.00 -7.45 0.66
C LEU A 430 -6.78 -6.33 1.34
N PHE A 431 -6.64 -5.11 0.84
CA PHE A 431 -7.32 -3.94 1.37
C PHE A 431 -8.85 -4.09 1.30
N GLN A 432 -9.38 -4.55 0.16
CA GLN A 432 -10.82 -4.83 0.00
C GLN A 432 -11.33 -5.91 0.95
N GLY A 433 -10.47 -6.85 1.35
CA GLY A 433 -10.76 -7.84 2.39
C GLY A 433 -10.42 -7.38 3.82
N GLY A 434 -10.19 -6.08 4.05
CA GLY A 434 -9.91 -5.53 5.38
C GLY A 434 -8.51 -5.82 5.91
N VAL A 435 -7.55 -6.18 5.05
CA VAL A 435 -6.15 -6.42 5.41
C VAL A 435 -5.24 -5.37 4.79
N MET A 436 -4.53 -4.64 5.63
CA MET A 436 -3.56 -3.63 5.24
C MET A 436 -2.15 -4.19 5.21
N VAL A 437 -1.39 -3.83 4.18
CA VAL A 437 0.03 -4.12 4.06
C VAL A 437 0.82 -2.87 4.42
N LYS A 438 1.81 -2.98 5.30
CA LYS A 438 2.68 -1.86 5.69
C LYS A 438 4.05 -1.93 5.03
N ASP A 439 4.56 -3.13 4.82
CA ASP A 439 5.84 -3.36 4.15
C ASP A 439 5.63 -4.12 2.83
N GLY A 440 6.08 -3.55 1.72
CA GLY A 440 5.92 -4.15 0.40
C GLY A 440 6.69 -5.46 0.19
N SER A 441 7.62 -5.83 1.08
CA SER A 441 8.21 -7.18 1.09
C SER A 441 7.50 -8.16 2.02
N ALA A 442 6.59 -7.70 2.87
CA ALA A 442 5.87 -8.55 3.80
C ALA A 442 4.97 -9.55 3.09
N MET A 443 4.37 -9.20 1.94
CA MET A 443 3.60 -10.14 1.12
C MET A 443 4.45 -11.31 0.61
N GLU A 444 5.71 -11.04 0.24
CA GLU A 444 6.61 -12.11 -0.20
C GLU A 444 7.01 -13.00 0.98
N ARG A 445 7.33 -12.41 2.13
CA ARG A 445 7.65 -13.14 3.37
C ARG A 445 6.45 -13.96 3.85
N LEU A 446 5.25 -13.39 3.80
CA LEU A 446 4.00 -14.05 4.16
C LEU A 446 3.69 -15.24 3.25
N ALA A 447 4.06 -15.18 1.97
CA ALA A 447 3.91 -16.31 1.06
C ALA A 447 4.86 -17.48 1.39
N GLU A 448 5.94 -17.23 2.14
CA GLU A 448 6.98 -18.20 2.47
C GLU A 448 6.79 -18.86 3.85
N ILE A 449 5.80 -18.43 4.64
CA ILE A 449 5.61 -18.98 5.99
C ILE A 449 5.18 -20.45 5.99
N ASP A 450 5.55 -21.11 7.07
CA ASP A 450 5.15 -22.48 7.41
C ASP A 450 4.51 -22.60 8.80
N THR A 451 4.70 -21.60 9.67
CA THR A 451 4.23 -21.62 11.06
C THR A 451 3.53 -20.31 11.41
N VAL A 452 2.40 -20.39 12.12
CA VAL A 452 1.65 -19.26 12.67
C VAL A 452 1.64 -19.34 14.19
N LEU A 453 2.17 -18.32 14.85
CA LEU A 453 2.12 -18.18 16.30
C LEU A 453 1.15 -17.06 16.66
N PHE A 454 0.19 -17.37 17.52
CA PHE A 454 -0.81 -16.43 17.99
C PHE A 454 -0.49 -15.99 19.41
N ASP A 455 -0.61 -14.69 19.68
CA ASP A 455 -0.90 -14.26 21.04
C ASP A 455 -2.33 -14.67 21.42
N LYS A 456 -2.55 -14.92 22.71
CA LYS A 456 -3.89 -15.24 23.20
C LYS A 456 -4.69 -13.94 23.36
N THR A 457 -4.28 -13.12 24.31
CA THR A 457 -5.01 -11.93 24.77
C THR A 457 -5.04 -10.88 23.68
N GLY A 458 -6.22 -10.32 23.40
CA GLY A 458 -6.42 -9.32 22.35
C GLY A 458 -6.29 -9.83 20.91
N THR A 459 -5.88 -11.10 20.71
CA THR A 459 -5.71 -11.72 19.38
C THR A 459 -6.65 -12.89 19.16
N LEU A 460 -6.42 -14.05 19.79
CA LEU A 460 -7.38 -15.17 19.74
C LEU A 460 -8.65 -14.87 20.54
N THR A 461 -8.53 -13.97 21.51
CA THR A 461 -9.64 -13.45 22.31
C THR A 461 -9.81 -11.94 22.08
N ILE A 462 -10.92 -11.39 22.55
CA ILE A 462 -11.25 -9.96 22.37
C ILE A 462 -10.57 -9.11 23.45
N GLY A 463 -10.14 -9.70 24.58
CA GLY A 463 -9.58 -8.95 25.71
C GLY A 463 -10.66 -8.30 26.58
N GLU A 464 -11.90 -8.75 26.44
CA GLU A 464 -13.08 -8.31 27.20
C GLU A 464 -13.52 -9.48 28.09
N PRO A 465 -12.96 -9.61 29.30
CA PRO A 465 -13.33 -10.69 30.20
C PRO A 465 -14.81 -10.56 30.59
N ARG A 466 -15.53 -11.67 30.61
CA ARG A 466 -16.92 -11.74 31.09
C ARG A 466 -16.98 -12.55 32.37
N LEU A 467 -17.67 -12.03 33.37
CA LEU A 467 -17.97 -12.76 34.60
C LEU A 467 -18.92 -13.94 34.28
N VAL A 468 -18.50 -15.17 34.55
CA VAL A 468 -19.28 -16.38 34.21
C VAL A 468 -20.07 -16.96 35.36
N ASN A 469 -19.67 -16.67 36.60
CA ASN A 469 -20.30 -17.23 37.80
C ASN A 469 -21.08 -16.18 38.61
N ALA A 470 -21.59 -15.13 37.97
CA ALA A 470 -22.30 -14.04 38.63
C ALA A 470 -23.45 -14.55 39.53
N ASP A 471 -24.19 -15.55 39.07
CA ASP A 471 -25.34 -16.14 39.76
C ASP A 471 -24.95 -16.95 41.02
N GLU A 472 -23.68 -17.35 41.14
CA GLU A 472 -23.15 -18.09 42.29
C GLU A 472 -22.70 -17.16 43.43
N ILE A 473 -22.60 -15.85 43.16
CA ILE A 473 -22.05 -14.87 44.10
C ILE A 473 -23.15 -14.22 44.92
N ALA A 474 -22.96 -14.16 46.24
CA ALA A 474 -23.88 -13.47 47.13
C ALA A 474 -24.00 -11.98 46.73
N PRO A 475 -25.22 -11.40 46.65
CA PRO A 475 -25.42 -10.02 46.21
C PRO A 475 -24.59 -8.98 47.00
N ALA A 476 -24.40 -9.20 48.30
CA ALA A 476 -23.57 -8.33 49.14
C ALA A 476 -22.09 -8.36 48.74
N ALA A 477 -21.53 -9.54 48.44
CA ALA A 477 -20.15 -9.68 47.98
C ALA A 477 -19.95 -9.08 46.58
N MET A 478 -20.93 -9.25 45.69
CA MET A 478 -20.93 -8.62 44.36
C MET A 478 -20.90 -7.09 44.48
N ALA A 479 -21.73 -6.51 45.34
CA ALA A 479 -21.78 -5.06 45.54
C ALA A 479 -20.46 -4.48 46.08
N ILE A 480 -19.84 -5.15 47.05
CA ILE A 480 -18.53 -4.74 47.61
C ILE A 480 -17.43 -4.84 46.54
N ALA A 481 -17.39 -5.94 45.79
CA ALA A 481 -16.41 -6.11 44.73
C ALA A 481 -16.59 -5.06 43.62
N ALA A 482 -17.82 -4.74 43.23
CA ALA A 482 -18.12 -3.72 42.22
C ALA A 482 -17.73 -2.31 42.67
N ALA A 483 -17.87 -2.03 43.97
CA ALA A 483 -17.43 -0.78 44.58
C ALA A 483 -15.91 -0.63 44.53
N LEU A 484 -15.17 -1.68 44.90
CA LEU A 484 -13.70 -1.71 44.75
C LEU A 484 -13.28 -1.59 43.28
N ALA A 485 -13.95 -2.34 42.40
CA ALA A 485 -13.64 -2.40 40.99
C ALA A 485 -13.86 -1.06 40.25
N ALA A 486 -14.79 -0.22 40.73
CA ALA A 486 -15.03 1.11 40.18
C ALA A 486 -13.80 2.05 40.24
N HIS A 487 -12.81 1.72 41.09
CA HIS A 487 -11.58 2.49 41.25
C HIS A 487 -10.43 1.99 40.38
N SER A 488 -10.60 0.92 39.59
CA SER A 488 -9.57 0.39 38.69
C SER A 488 -10.00 0.44 37.23
N ARG A 489 -9.02 0.69 36.36
CA ARG A 489 -9.18 0.65 34.90
C ARG A 489 -8.88 -0.73 34.31
N HIS A 490 -8.59 -1.72 35.14
CA HIS A 490 -8.25 -3.06 34.68
C HIS A 490 -9.48 -3.74 34.04
N PRO A 491 -9.33 -4.47 32.90
CA PRO A 491 -10.47 -5.10 32.20
C PRO A 491 -11.33 -6.01 33.08
N VAL A 492 -10.69 -6.77 33.98
CA VAL A 492 -11.38 -7.64 34.95
C VAL A 492 -12.22 -6.84 35.96
N ALA A 493 -11.72 -5.68 36.40
CA ALA A 493 -12.46 -4.79 37.30
C ALA A 493 -13.67 -4.18 36.58
N LYS A 494 -13.48 -3.71 35.33
CA LYS A 494 -14.56 -3.20 34.49
C LYS A 494 -15.66 -4.25 34.28
N ALA A 495 -15.28 -5.48 33.93
CA ALA A 495 -16.22 -6.58 33.74
C ALA A 495 -17.05 -6.90 34.99
N LEU A 496 -16.43 -6.79 36.17
CA LEU A 496 -17.09 -7.02 37.44
C LEU A 496 -18.02 -5.85 37.83
N HIS A 497 -17.60 -4.62 37.54
CA HIS A 497 -18.43 -3.43 37.73
C HIS A 497 -19.67 -3.46 36.82
N ASP A 498 -19.47 -3.75 35.52
CA ASP A 498 -20.55 -3.83 34.53
C ASP A 498 -21.57 -4.94 34.86
N ALA A 499 -21.11 -6.04 35.46
CA ALA A 499 -21.97 -7.16 35.87
C ALA A 499 -22.83 -6.87 37.11
N ALA A 500 -22.43 -5.94 37.99
CA ALA A 500 -23.11 -5.68 39.26
C ALA A 500 -24.23 -4.63 39.16
N GLY A 501 -24.28 -3.84 38.09
CA GLY A 501 -25.31 -2.83 37.82
C GLY A 501 -25.24 -1.58 38.71
N ALA A 502 -25.43 -1.73 40.03
CA ALA A 502 -25.42 -0.64 41.00
C ALA A 502 -24.35 -0.87 42.08
N ALA A 503 -23.33 -0.02 42.11
CA ALA A 503 -22.29 -0.05 43.14
C ALA A 503 -22.78 0.61 44.44
N VAL A 504 -22.52 -0.03 45.57
CA VAL A 504 -22.67 0.60 46.89
C VAL A 504 -21.42 1.47 47.12
N PRO A 505 -21.53 2.73 47.59
CA PRO A 505 -20.36 3.54 47.88
C PRO A 505 -19.52 2.89 49.00
N LEU A 506 -18.29 2.49 48.69
CA LEU A 506 -17.34 2.06 49.71
C LEU A 506 -16.63 3.30 50.26
N VAL A 507 -16.62 3.47 51.59
CA VAL A 507 -15.94 4.59 52.26
C VAL A 507 -14.71 4.04 52.98
N GLY A 508 -13.52 4.33 52.46
CA GLY A 508 -12.25 3.86 52.99
C GLY A 508 -11.03 4.44 52.24
N ASP A 509 -9.81 4.13 52.72
CA ASP A 509 -8.57 4.42 51.99
C ASP A 509 -8.33 3.31 50.96
N ILE A 510 -8.47 3.63 49.68
CA ILE A 510 -8.42 2.67 48.57
C ILE A 510 -7.08 2.78 47.85
N ARG A 511 -6.40 1.64 47.67
CA ARG A 511 -5.09 1.57 47.02
C ARG A 511 -5.06 0.45 46.00
N GLU A 512 -4.60 0.76 44.79
CA GLU A 512 -4.35 -0.23 43.74
C GLU A 512 -2.87 -0.61 43.71
N ILE A 513 -2.59 -1.90 43.72
CA ILE A 513 -1.24 -2.48 43.68
C ILE A 513 -1.08 -3.18 42.34
N ALA A 514 -0.22 -2.60 41.48
CA ALA A 514 0.01 -3.09 40.14
C ALA A 514 0.43 -4.57 40.13
N GLY A 515 -0.25 -5.38 39.31
CA GLY A 515 0.01 -6.82 39.18
C GLY A 515 -0.55 -7.69 40.32
N ALA A 516 -1.19 -7.11 41.34
CA ALA A 516 -1.74 -7.85 42.47
C ALA A 516 -3.26 -7.68 42.63
N GLY A 517 -3.75 -6.44 42.79
CA GLY A 517 -5.16 -6.15 43.07
C GLY A 517 -5.41 -4.79 43.71
N ILE A 518 -6.61 -4.59 44.23
CA ILE A 518 -7.08 -3.39 44.93
C ILE A 518 -7.36 -3.76 46.38
N GLU A 519 -6.93 -2.92 47.32
CA GLU A 519 -7.34 -3.01 48.72
C GLU A 519 -8.04 -1.74 49.20
N ALA A 520 -8.96 -1.91 50.15
CA ALA A 520 -9.60 -0.82 50.85
C ALA A 520 -9.59 -1.06 52.36
N ASP A 521 -9.04 -0.10 53.09
CA ASP A 521 -9.11 -0.07 54.55
C ASP A 521 -10.42 0.61 54.99
N THR A 522 -11.28 -0.15 55.65
CA THR A 522 -12.61 0.29 56.10
C THR A 522 -12.81 -0.02 57.58
N LYS A 523 -13.85 0.57 58.21
CA LYS A 523 -14.18 0.27 59.62
C LYS A 523 -14.54 -1.20 59.89
N GLU A 524 -14.89 -1.95 58.85
CA GLU A 524 -15.34 -3.35 58.92
C GLU A 524 -14.20 -4.35 58.70
N GLY A 525 -13.03 -3.88 58.30
CA GLY A 525 -11.86 -4.71 57.97
C GLY A 525 -11.17 -4.26 56.68
N VAL A 526 -10.06 -4.91 56.37
CA VAL A 526 -9.30 -4.68 55.14
C VAL A 526 -9.87 -5.57 54.04
N TYR A 527 -10.59 -4.95 53.11
CA TYR A 527 -11.09 -5.64 51.92
C TYR A 527 -10.00 -5.69 50.84
N ARG A 528 -9.84 -6.84 50.19
CA ARG A 528 -8.94 -7.01 49.05
C ARG A 528 -9.66 -7.69 47.89
N LEU A 529 -9.48 -7.16 46.69
CA LEU A 529 -9.97 -7.71 45.43
C LEU A 529 -8.78 -7.88 44.47
N GLY A 530 -8.43 -9.12 44.11
CA GLY A 530 -7.32 -9.34 43.19
C GLY A 530 -6.93 -10.81 43.06
N SER A 531 -5.65 -11.06 42.77
CA SER A 531 -5.12 -12.42 42.73
C SER A 531 -5.31 -13.13 44.08
N ARG A 532 -5.56 -14.44 44.07
CA ARG A 532 -5.73 -15.25 45.28
C ARG A 532 -4.57 -15.10 46.29
N ALA A 533 -3.35 -14.99 45.78
CA ALA A 533 -2.16 -14.78 46.61
C ALA A 533 -2.20 -13.43 47.35
N PHE A 534 -2.69 -12.39 46.69
CA PHE A 534 -2.86 -11.06 47.26
C PHE A 534 -4.04 -10.97 48.25
N ALA A 535 -5.18 -11.54 47.88
CA ALA A 535 -6.39 -11.50 48.69
C ALA A 535 -6.25 -12.31 49.99
N CYS A 536 -5.84 -13.58 49.89
CA CYS A 536 -5.88 -14.52 51.01
C CYS A 536 -4.51 -14.82 51.66
N GLY A 537 -3.41 -14.29 51.12
CA GLY A 537 -2.07 -14.52 51.67
C GLY A 537 -1.53 -15.96 51.52
N GLY A 538 -2.16 -16.80 50.68
CA GLY A 538 -1.77 -18.20 50.47
C GLY A 538 -1.91 -18.67 49.02
N ALA A 539 -1.14 -19.69 48.64
CA ALA A 539 -1.27 -20.40 47.36
C ALA A 539 -2.37 -21.47 47.48
N GLY A 540 -3.64 -21.09 47.22
CA GLY A 540 -4.74 -22.06 47.11
C GLY A 540 -4.68 -22.87 45.81
N GLU A 541 -5.51 -23.93 45.71
CA GLU A 541 -5.66 -24.71 44.48
C GLU A 541 -5.95 -23.81 43.28
N ALA A 542 -5.16 -23.96 42.22
CA ALA A 542 -5.24 -23.09 41.06
C ALA A 542 -6.56 -23.33 40.30
N SER A 543 -7.41 -22.30 40.25
CA SER A 543 -8.57 -22.29 39.36
C SER A 543 -8.14 -22.50 37.91
N ARG A 544 -8.93 -23.26 37.15
CA ARG A 544 -8.72 -23.51 35.72
C ARG A 544 -9.01 -22.28 34.84
N GLN A 545 -9.64 -21.26 35.41
CA GLN A 545 -10.07 -20.04 34.73
C GLN A 545 -9.41 -18.80 35.34
N SER A 546 -9.46 -17.66 34.65
CA SER A 546 -9.02 -16.39 35.22
C SER A 546 -9.88 -16.06 36.45
N GLU A 547 -9.25 -15.82 37.60
CA GLU A 547 -9.91 -15.68 38.89
C GLU A 547 -9.50 -14.37 39.58
N ALA A 548 -10.48 -13.63 40.10
CA ALA A 548 -10.26 -12.59 41.11
C ALA A 548 -10.97 -13.00 42.40
N VAL A 549 -10.31 -12.83 43.54
CA VAL A 549 -10.84 -13.21 44.86
C VAL A 549 -11.10 -11.94 45.65
N LEU A 550 -12.29 -11.86 46.24
CA LEU A 550 -12.63 -10.89 47.28
C LEU A 550 -12.40 -11.52 48.65
N SER A 551 -11.70 -10.82 49.52
CA SER A 551 -11.46 -11.24 50.91
C SER A 551 -11.60 -10.08 51.88
N VAL A 552 -11.90 -10.40 53.15
CA VAL A 552 -11.82 -9.48 54.28
C VAL A 552 -10.83 -10.04 55.31
N ASP A 553 -9.84 -9.25 55.71
CA ASP A 553 -8.79 -9.64 56.66
C ASP A 553 -8.14 -11.01 56.32
N GLY A 554 -7.93 -11.26 55.03
CA GLY A 554 -7.34 -12.51 54.49
C GLY A 554 -8.30 -13.69 54.39
N ARG A 555 -9.56 -13.58 54.82
CA ARG A 555 -10.60 -14.61 54.65
C ARG A 555 -11.37 -14.40 53.35
N GLU A 556 -11.41 -15.42 52.52
CA GLU A 556 -12.15 -15.41 51.25
C GLU A 556 -13.65 -15.21 51.48
N LEU A 557 -14.23 -14.22 50.78
CA LEU A 557 -15.67 -13.93 50.76
C LEU A 557 -16.32 -14.42 49.47
N ALA A 558 -15.65 -14.25 48.33
CA ALA A 558 -16.15 -14.67 47.03
C ALA A 558 -15.01 -14.86 46.02
N SER A 559 -15.19 -15.79 45.09
CA SER A 559 -14.32 -16.01 43.95
C SER A 559 -15.07 -15.69 42.66
N PHE A 560 -14.53 -14.76 41.88
CA PHE A 560 -15.06 -14.29 40.60
C PHE A 560 -14.28 -14.94 39.47
N ARG A 561 -14.99 -15.68 38.61
CA ARG A 561 -14.42 -16.41 37.49
C ARG A 561 -14.72 -15.68 36.19
N PHE A 562 -13.69 -15.48 35.39
CA PHE A 562 -13.76 -14.75 34.14
C PHE A 562 -13.38 -15.66 32.97
N GLU A 563 -14.15 -15.54 31.90
CA GLU A 563 -13.84 -16.12 30.59
C GLU A 563 -13.68 -15.00 29.58
N ASP A 564 -12.60 -15.03 28.80
CA ASP A 564 -12.41 -14.10 27.69
C ASP A 564 -13.05 -14.71 26.44
N LYS A 565 -13.85 -13.90 25.74
CA LYS A 565 -14.59 -14.37 24.57
C LYS A 565 -13.62 -14.60 23.41
N LEU A 566 -13.74 -15.75 22.76
CA LEU A 566 -13.00 -16.03 21.54
C LEU A 566 -13.38 -15.02 20.45
N ARG A 567 -12.38 -14.58 19.70
CA ARG A 567 -12.56 -13.71 18.54
C ARG A 567 -13.41 -14.42 17.49
N ALA A 568 -14.30 -13.67 16.83
CA ALA A 568 -15.16 -14.22 15.80
C ALA A 568 -14.34 -14.90 14.68
N GLY A 569 -14.78 -16.08 14.25
CA GLY A 569 -14.10 -16.88 13.23
C GLY A 569 -12.73 -17.46 13.65
N ALA A 570 -12.35 -17.41 14.94
CA ALA A 570 -11.06 -17.96 15.38
C ALA A 570 -10.93 -19.47 15.11
N GLY A 571 -11.99 -20.25 15.37
CA GLY A 571 -12.01 -21.69 15.08
C GLY A 571 -11.87 -22.00 13.59
N ASP A 572 -12.70 -21.36 12.77
CA ASP A 572 -12.68 -21.51 11.30
C ASP A 572 -11.31 -21.12 10.72
N SER A 573 -10.72 -20.03 11.23
CA SER A 573 -9.41 -19.55 10.78
C SER A 573 -8.30 -20.57 11.08
N VAL A 574 -8.31 -21.18 12.27
CA VAL A 574 -7.30 -22.19 12.63
C VAL A 574 -7.47 -23.44 11.77
N ALA A 575 -8.71 -23.87 11.51
CA ALA A 575 -8.98 -24.99 10.62
C ALA A 575 -8.48 -24.72 9.18
N GLU A 576 -8.76 -23.54 8.63
CA GLU A 576 -8.28 -23.14 7.31
C GLU A 576 -6.73 -23.07 7.24
N LEU A 577 -6.07 -22.61 8.31
CA LEU A 577 -4.62 -22.63 8.39
C LEU A 577 -4.04 -24.05 8.39
N HIS A 578 -4.70 -25.01 9.05
CA HIS A 578 -4.31 -26.42 8.98
C HIS A 578 -4.53 -27.01 7.59
N GLU A 579 -5.62 -26.65 6.90
CA GLU A 579 -5.86 -27.04 5.50
C GLU A 579 -4.81 -26.48 4.54
N LEU A 580 -4.29 -25.28 4.84
CA LEU A 580 -3.15 -24.66 4.13
C LEU A 580 -1.80 -25.31 4.46
N GLY A 581 -1.78 -26.32 5.33
CA GLY A 581 -0.61 -27.08 5.76
C GLY A 581 0.31 -26.32 6.71
N LEU A 582 -0.21 -25.34 7.44
CA LEU A 582 0.57 -24.51 8.37
C LEU A 582 0.50 -25.08 9.79
N GLU A 583 1.64 -25.06 10.48
CA GLU A 583 1.66 -25.34 11.92
C GLU A 583 1.14 -24.13 12.70
N THR A 584 0.29 -24.36 13.70
CA THR A 584 -0.22 -23.29 14.57
C THR A 584 0.25 -23.46 16.01
N GLY A 585 0.60 -22.37 16.69
CA GLY A 585 0.92 -22.37 18.12
C GLY A 585 0.39 -21.15 18.87
N ILE A 586 0.30 -21.25 20.20
CA ILE A 586 -0.07 -20.13 21.08
C ILE A 586 1.13 -19.71 21.94
N LEU A 587 1.39 -18.40 22.04
CA LEU A 587 2.34 -17.81 22.96
C LEU A 587 1.60 -16.86 23.90
N SER A 588 1.55 -17.14 25.20
CA SER A 588 0.82 -16.30 26.15
C SER A 588 1.58 -16.10 27.46
N GLY A 589 1.34 -14.96 28.11
CA GLY A 589 1.76 -14.70 29.49
C GLY A 589 0.80 -15.28 30.53
N ASP A 590 -0.36 -15.77 30.11
CA ASP A 590 -1.36 -16.37 31.00
C ASP A 590 -0.91 -17.74 31.49
N ARG A 591 -1.59 -18.24 32.54
CA ARG A 591 -1.32 -19.56 33.13
C ARG A 591 -1.66 -20.70 32.19
N GLU A 592 -0.88 -21.77 32.27
CA GLU A 592 -0.99 -22.97 31.42
C GLU A 592 -2.42 -23.54 31.30
N PRO A 593 -3.22 -23.70 32.37
CA PRO A 593 -4.58 -24.24 32.25
C PRO A 593 -5.50 -23.41 31.35
N VAL A 594 -5.34 -22.08 31.40
CA VAL A 594 -6.16 -21.13 30.63
C VAL A 594 -5.77 -21.16 29.15
N VAL A 595 -4.46 -21.21 28.88
CA VAL A 595 -3.93 -21.31 27.51
C VAL A 595 -4.30 -22.65 26.88
N ALA A 596 -4.18 -23.75 27.63
CA ALA A 596 -4.52 -25.09 27.19
C ALA A 596 -6.02 -25.27 26.91
N GLU A 597 -6.90 -24.53 27.59
CA GLU A 597 -8.34 -24.54 27.29
C GLU A 597 -8.62 -23.88 25.94
N VAL A 598 -8.04 -22.71 25.67
CA VAL A 598 -8.17 -22.02 24.38
C VAL A 598 -7.58 -22.87 23.26
N GLY A 599 -6.39 -23.44 23.47
CA GLY A 599 -5.73 -24.34 22.52
C GLY A 599 -6.61 -25.54 22.16
N ARG A 600 -7.21 -26.20 23.16
CA ARG A 600 -8.14 -27.32 22.91
C ARG A 600 -9.42 -26.91 22.19
N LYS A 601 -10.03 -25.77 22.56
CA LYS A 601 -11.24 -25.25 21.88
C LYS A 601 -10.99 -24.95 20.41
N LEU A 602 -9.79 -24.47 20.06
CA LEU A 602 -9.42 -24.08 18.71
C LEU A 602 -8.68 -25.19 17.92
N GLY A 603 -8.37 -26.33 18.53
CA GLY A 603 -7.61 -27.40 17.89
C GLY A 603 -6.10 -27.14 17.76
N ILE A 604 -5.55 -26.15 18.47
CA ILE A 604 -4.12 -25.84 18.48
C ILE A 604 -3.42 -26.75 19.49
N ARG A 605 -2.50 -27.60 19.02
CA ARG A 605 -1.83 -28.62 19.85
C ARG A 605 -0.57 -28.15 20.57
N ARG A 606 0.01 -27.02 20.14
CA ARG A 606 1.25 -26.48 20.67
C ARG A 606 0.97 -25.13 21.33
N TRP A 607 1.31 -24.99 22.61
CA TRP A 607 1.21 -23.73 23.32
C TRP A 607 2.36 -23.59 24.31
N ILE A 608 2.72 -22.34 24.62
CA ILE A 608 3.68 -21.99 25.65
C ILE A 608 3.06 -20.87 26.51
N ALA A 609 2.84 -21.18 27.78
CA ALA A 609 2.22 -20.29 28.75
C ALA A 609 3.25 -19.61 29.66
N GLU A 610 2.77 -18.68 30.49
CA GLU A 610 3.55 -17.99 31.53
C GLU A 610 4.80 -17.27 30.98
N LEU A 611 4.76 -16.84 29.72
CA LEU A 611 5.85 -16.14 29.07
C LEU A 611 5.90 -14.66 29.44
N SER A 612 7.10 -14.22 29.86
CA SER A 612 7.43 -12.79 29.86
C SER A 612 7.56 -12.23 28.43
N PRO A 613 7.46 -10.91 28.21
CA PRO A 613 7.70 -10.31 26.89
C PRO A 613 9.02 -10.71 26.24
N ARG A 614 10.10 -10.84 27.04
CA ARG A 614 11.41 -11.31 26.56
C ARG A 614 11.38 -12.79 26.18
N ALA A 615 10.75 -13.62 27.01
CA ALA A 615 10.60 -15.05 26.73
C ALA A 615 9.74 -15.31 25.47
N LYS A 616 8.76 -14.45 25.15
CA LYS A 616 8.03 -14.50 23.87
C LYS A 616 8.97 -14.31 22.66
N VAL A 617 9.90 -13.37 22.73
CA VAL A 617 10.89 -13.14 21.67
C VAL A 617 11.80 -14.35 21.50
N GLU A 618 12.31 -14.89 22.60
CA GLU A 618 13.17 -16.08 22.59
C GLU A 618 12.41 -17.30 22.06
N ALA A 619 11.15 -17.50 22.44
CA ALA A 619 10.31 -18.56 21.89
C ALA A 619 10.11 -18.43 20.37
N CYS A 620 9.83 -17.22 19.86
CA CYS A 620 9.78 -16.97 18.43
C CYS A 620 11.11 -17.26 17.73
N ALA A 621 12.24 -16.88 18.34
CA ALA A 621 13.57 -17.11 17.80
C ALA A 621 13.91 -18.62 17.74
N VAL A 622 13.60 -19.38 18.79
CA VAL A 622 13.82 -20.84 18.85
C VAL A 622 13.04 -21.56 17.76
N VAL A 623 11.78 -21.16 17.52
CA VAL A 623 10.98 -21.73 16.41
C VAL A 623 11.64 -21.37 15.07
N ALA A 624 12.09 -20.12 14.90
CA ALA A 624 12.74 -19.67 13.68
C ALA A 624 14.11 -20.34 13.42
N GLU A 625 14.88 -20.68 14.46
CA GLU A 625 16.15 -21.41 14.37
C GLU A 625 15.98 -22.82 13.79
N GLY A 626 14.80 -23.43 13.98
CA GLY A 626 14.39 -24.67 13.32
C GLY A 626 14.23 -24.56 11.79
N ARG A 627 14.58 -23.41 11.19
CA ARG A 627 14.33 -23.02 9.79
C ARG A 627 12.87 -22.79 9.44
N HIS A 628 12.01 -22.71 10.45
CA HIS A 628 10.62 -22.32 10.27
C HIS A 628 10.50 -20.82 10.02
N ARG A 629 9.61 -20.45 9.10
CA ARG A 629 9.28 -19.06 8.80
C ARG A 629 7.98 -18.72 9.51
N VAL A 630 8.13 -18.00 10.61
CA VAL A 630 7.06 -17.70 11.55
C VAL A 630 6.30 -16.43 11.17
N LEU A 631 4.98 -16.54 11.08
CA LEU A 631 4.05 -15.43 11.22
C LEU A 631 3.68 -15.27 12.69
N MET A 632 3.95 -14.10 13.28
CA MET A 632 3.45 -13.75 14.62
C MET A 632 2.19 -12.88 14.47
N VAL A 633 1.10 -13.28 15.12
CA VAL A 633 -0.15 -12.51 15.17
C VAL A 633 -0.39 -12.05 16.61
N GLY A 634 -0.54 -10.75 16.83
CA GLY A 634 -0.54 -10.17 18.18
C GLY A 634 -1.04 -8.73 18.26
N ASP A 635 -1.45 -8.27 19.44
CA ASP A 635 -2.01 -6.92 19.68
C ASP A 635 -0.94 -5.87 20.06
N GLY A 636 0.30 -6.31 20.22
CA GLY A 636 1.49 -5.50 20.44
C GLY A 636 1.62 -4.82 21.80
N ILE A 637 0.75 -5.10 22.78
CA ILE A 637 0.89 -4.53 24.13
C ILE A 637 2.12 -5.14 24.82
N ASN A 638 2.29 -6.46 24.72
CA ASN A 638 3.36 -7.22 25.39
C ASN A 638 4.30 -7.95 24.42
N ASP A 639 4.03 -7.84 23.13
CA ASP A 639 4.50 -8.71 22.06
C ASP A 639 5.04 -7.91 20.86
N ALA A 640 5.05 -6.57 20.91
CA ALA A 640 5.70 -5.74 19.89
C ALA A 640 7.17 -6.13 19.60
N PRO A 641 8.00 -6.50 20.60
CA PRO A 641 9.32 -7.08 20.32
C PRO A 641 9.27 -8.40 19.55
N ALA A 642 8.31 -9.28 19.85
CA ALA A 642 8.13 -10.57 19.18
C ALA A 642 7.59 -10.40 17.75
N LEU A 643 6.66 -9.45 17.52
CA LEU A 643 6.18 -9.06 16.20
C LEU A 643 7.33 -8.57 15.30
N ARG A 644 8.31 -7.84 15.84
CA ARG A 644 9.49 -7.41 15.09
C ARG A 644 10.51 -8.52 14.83
N ALA A 645 10.60 -9.49 15.72
CA ALA A 645 11.55 -10.61 15.60
C ALA A 645 11.06 -11.70 14.62
N ALA A 646 9.75 -11.80 14.40
CA ALA A 646 9.15 -12.76 13.49
C ALA A 646 9.55 -12.53 12.03
N HIS A 647 9.43 -13.58 11.20
CA HIS A 647 9.68 -13.44 9.75
C HIS A 647 8.68 -12.49 9.10
N VAL A 648 7.44 -12.54 9.59
CA VAL A 648 6.37 -11.62 9.23
C VAL A 648 5.44 -11.46 10.44
N SER A 649 4.79 -10.31 10.55
CA SER A 649 3.89 -10.04 11.66
C SER A 649 2.56 -9.42 11.24
N MET A 650 1.52 -9.69 12.01
CA MET A 650 0.17 -9.20 11.74
C MET A 650 -0.52 -8.78 13.04
N ALA A 651 -1.22 -7.65 13.03
CA ALA A 651 -1.93 -7.14 14.21
C ALA A 651 -3.37 -6.73 13.88
N PRO A 652 -4.31 -6.81 14.83
CA PRO A 652 -5.64 -6.23 14.66
C PRO A 652 -5.56 -4.70 14.66
N ALA A 653 -6.51 -4.00 14.04
CA ALA A 653 -6.59 -2.53 14.13
C ALA A 653 -6.91 -2.03 15.54
N SER A 654 -7.49 -2.87 16.40
CA SER A 654 -7.68 -2.61 17.82
C SER A 654 -6.40 -2.75 18.65
N ALA A 655 -5.30 -3.22 18.06
CA ALA A 655 -3.99 -3.32 18.71
C ALA A 655 -3.52 -1.96 19.21
N ALA A 656 -2.67 -1.94 20.23
CA ALA A 656 -2.02 -0.72 20.67
C ALA A 656 -1.20 -0.08 19.53
N ASP A 657 -1.00 1.24 19.57
CA ASP A 657 -0.24 1.97 18.55
C ASP A 657 1.15 1.37 18.33
N VAL A 658 1.80 0.92 19.41
CA VAL A 658 3.10 0.23 19.38
C VAL A 658 3.02 -1.09 18.61
N GLY A 659 1.91 -1.83 18.73
CA GLY A 659 1.63 -3.05 17.98
C GLY A 659 1.43 -2.83 16.49
N ARG A 660 0.54 -1.89 16.14
CA ARG A 660 0.33 -1.50 14.73
C ARG A 660 1.61 -0.93 14.10
N GLN A 661 2.44 -0.28 14.91
CA GLN A 661 3.75 0.20 14.45
C GLN A 661 4.75 -0.94 14.21
N ALA A 662 4.71 -1.99 15.03
CA ALA A 662 5.59 -3.15 14.95
C ALA A 662 5.19 -4.19 13.89
N SER A 663 3.90 -4.24 13.49
CA SER A 663 3.36 -5.24 12.57
C SER A 663 3.59 -4.92 11.08
N ASP A 664 3.83 -5.95 10.28
CA ASP A 664 3.90 -5.84 8.81
C ASP A 664 2.52 -5.75 8.13
N PHE A 665 1.51 -6.38 8.73
CA PHE A 665 0.13 -6.35 8.29
C PHE A 665 -0.79 -5.89 9.42
N VAL A 666 -1.85 -5.16 9.07
CA VAL A 666 -2.89 -4.77 10.02
C VAL A 666 -4.24 -5.20 9.47
N PHE A 667 -5.01 -6.02 10.19
CA PHE A 667 -6.37 -6.35 9.78
C PHE A 667 -7.39 -5.49 10.53
N MET A 668 -8.32 -4.91 9.79
CA MET A 668 -9.23 -3.88 10.29
C MET A 668 -10.52 -4.48 10.88
N HIS A 669 -10.91 -5.66 10.42
CA HIS A 669 -12.11 -6.34 10.89
C HIS A 669 -11.86 -7.08 12.22
N GLN A 670 -12.92 -7.31 13.00
CA GLN A 670 -12.77 -8.05 14.25
C GLN A 670 -12.52 -9.56 14.05
N ALA A 671 -12.87 -10.14 12.90
CA ALA A 671 -12.71 -11.58 12.69
C ALA A 671 -11.24 -12.00 12.54
N LEU A 672 -10.89 -13.24 12.87
CA LEU A 672 -9.53 -13.77 12.64
C LEU A 672 -9.33 -14.27 11.20
N THR A 673 -10.40 -14.32 10.39
CA THR A 673 -10.40 -14.80 9.00
C THR A 673 -9.52 -13.99 8.05
N ALA A 674 -9.04 -12.82 8.47
CA ALA A 674 -8.01 -12.03 7.77
C ALA A 674 -6.73 -12.83 7.57
N VAL A 675 -6.34 -13.59 8.60
CA VAL A 675 -5.04 -14.25 8.64
C VAL A 675 -4.93 -15.27 7.50
N PRO A 676 -5.83 -16.27 7.36
CA PRO A 676 -5.77 -17.19 6.23
C PRO A 676 -5.97 -16.48 4.88
N PHE A 677 -6.90 -15.52 4.78
CA PHE A 677 -7.11 -14.73 3.57
C PHE A 677 -5.85 -13.98 3.09
N ALA A 678 -5.09 -13.41 4.03
CA ALA A 678 -3.86 -12.68 3.74
C ALA A 678 -2.76 -13.60 3.22
N ILE A 679 -2.64 -14.78 3.83
CA ILE A 679 -1.68 -15.82 3.43
C ILE A 679 -2.03 -16.35 2.05
N GLU A 680 -3.30 -16.68 1.80
CA GLU A 680 -3.75 -17.21 0.51
C GLU A 680 -3.49 -16.20 -0.62
N THR A 681 -3.89 -14.95 -0.41
CA THR A 681 -3.68 -13.86 -1.38
C THR A 681 -2.20 -13.63 -1.65
N SER A 682 -1.35 -13.70 -0.63
CA SER A 682 0.10 -13.57 -0.76
C SER A 682 0.74 -14.75 -1.51
N ARG A 683 0.31 -15.99 -1.22
CA ARG A 683 0.74 -17.20 -1.96
C ARG A 683 0.29 -17.16 -3.42
N GLN A 684 -0.93 -16.71 -3.71
CA GLN A 684 -1.43 -16.49 -5.07
C GLN A 684 -0.60 -15.42 -5.81
N ALA A 685 -0.34 -14.28 -5.18
CA ALA A 685 0.52 -13.24 -5.74
C ALA A 685 1.92 -13.77 -6.08
N GLY A 686 2.54 -14.53 -5.18
CA GLY A 686 3.83 -15.18 -5.41
C GLY A 686 3.82 -16.14 -6.61
N ARG A 687 2.75 -16.93 -6.79
CA ARG A 687 2.57 -17.80 -7.96
C ARG A 687 2.47 -17.00 -9.26
N LEU A 688 1.66 -15.93 -9.28
CA LEU A 688 1.49 -15.07 -10.46
C LEU A 688 2.80 -14.36 -10.84
N ILE A 689 3.58 -13.89 -9.86
CA ILE A 689 4.90 -13.31 -10.11
C ILE A 689 5.83 -14.32 -10.80
N ARG A 690 5.90 -15.56 -10.30
CA ARG A 690 6.71 -16.62 -10.92
C ARG A 690 6.24 -16.98 -12.33
N GLN A 691 4.93 -17.04 -12.55
CA GLN A 691 4.36 -17.24 -13.89
C GLN A 691 4.73 -16.09 -14.84
N ASN A 692 4.63 -14.84 -14.39
CA ASN A 692 5.00 -13.68 -15.20
C ASN A 692 6.48 -13.69 -15.58
N PHE A 693 7.36 -14.09 -14.66
CA PHE A 693 8.78 -14.31 -14.98
C PHE A 693 8.97 -15.41 -16.01
N ALA A 694 8.32 -16.56 -15.83
CA ALA A 694 8.41 -17.68 -16.77
C ALA A 694 7.89 -17.30 -18.16
N LEU A 695 6.80 -16.55 -18.25
CA LEU A 695 6.23 -16.05 -19.50
C LEU A 695 7.18 -15.05 -20.18
N ALA A 696 7.70 -14.08 -19.44
CA ALA A 696 8.61 -13.07 -19.98
C ALA A 696 9.93 -13.69 -20.49
N ILE A 697 10.52 -14.61 -19.73
CA ILE A 697 11.76 -15.30 -20.11
C ILE A 697 11.51 -16.27 -21.26
N GLY A 698 10.46 -17.09 -21.19
CA GLY A 698 10.13 -18.10 -22.21
C GLY A 698 9.86 -17.48 -23.58
N TYR A 699 9.15 -16.36 -23.61
CA TYR A 699 8.94 -15.60 -24.85
C TYR A 699 10.27 -15.12 -25.45
N ASN A 700 11.14 -14.48 -24.66
CA ASN A 700 12.43 -13.98 -25.16
C ASN A 700 13.36 -15.11 -25.62
N LEU A 701 13.31 -16.27 -24.97
CA LEU A 701 14.09 -17.45 -25.35
C LEU A 701 13.74 -17.95 -26.77
N ILE A 702 12.49 -17.76 -27.20
CA ILE A 702 12.01 -18.15 -28.53
C ILE A 702 12.18 -17.01 -29.53
N ALA A 703 11.78 -15.79 -29.16
CA ALA A 703 11.69 -14.66 -30.06
C ALA A 703 13.07 -14.11 -30.47
N VAL A 704 14.04 -14.09 -29.56
CA VAL A 704 15.37 -13.53 -29.83
C VAL A 704 16.16 -14.34 -30.86
N PRO A 705 16.24 -15.68 -30.79
CA PRO A 705 16.87 -16.48 -31.85
C PRO A 705 16.20 -16.28 -33.22
N ILE A 706 14.86 -16.23 -33.28
CA ILE A 706 14.12 -15.98 -34.53
C ILE A 706 14.51 -14.63 -35.12
N ALA A 707 14.67 -13.60 -34.28
CA ALA A 707 15.13 -12.29 -34.72
C ALA A 707 16.58 -12.30 -35.19
N ILE A 708 17.50 -12.94 -34.48
CA ILE A 708 18.92 -13.05 -34.89
C ILE A 708 19.05 -13.75 -36.24
N LEU A 709 18.24 -14.77 -36.49
CA LEU A 709 18.17 -15.51 -37.74
C LEU A 709 17.51 -14.73 -38.90
N GLY A 710 17.08 -13.48 -38.67
CA GLY A 710 16.49 -12.63 -39.71
C GLY A 710 15.02 -12.93 -40.04
N TYR A 711 14.37 -13.85 -39.31
CA TYR A 711 12.97 -14.22 -39.56
C TYR A 711 11.94 -13.28 -38.91
N ALA A 712 12.37 -12.36 -38.04
CA ALA A 712 11.49 -11.37 -37.42
C ALA A 712 11.72 -9.98 -38.00
N THR A 713 10.65 -9.36 -38.52
CA THR A 713 10.68 -7.95 -38.91
C THR A 713 10.54 -7.04 -37.68
N PRO A 714 10.97 -5.77 -37.76
CA PRO A 714 10.75 -4.79 -36.68
C PRO A 714 9.29 -4.65 -36.26
N LEU A 715 8.35 -4.82 -37.21
CA LEU A 715 6.92 -4.82 -36.93
C LEU A 715 6.50 -6.02 -36.08
N VAL A 716 6.92 -7.23 -36.46
CA VAL A 716 6.66 -8.46 -35.69
C VAL A 716 7.25 -8.33 -34.29
N ALA A 717 8.47 -7.80 -34.17
CA ALA A 717 9.12 -7.52 -32.90
C ALA A 717 8.29 -6.57 -32.01
N ALA A 718 7.77 -5.48 -32.56
CA ALA A 718 6.96 -4.51 -31.82
C ALA A 718 5.62 -5.08 -31.33
N ILE A 719 4.93 -5.86 -32.17
CA ILE A 719 3.67 -6.54 -31.81
C ILE A 719 3.94 -7.57 -30.71
N ALA A 720 4.97 -8.38 -30.88
CA ALA A 720 5.29 -9.47 -29.97
C ALA A 720 5.71 -8.95 -28.57
N MET A 721 6.51 -7.88 -28.52
CA MET A 721 6.86 -7.16 -27.27
C MET A 721 5.61 -6.62 -26.54
N SER A 722 4.70 -5.98 -27.29
CA SER A 722 3.47 -5.42 -26.73
C SER A 722 2.55 -6.52 -26.19
N THR A 723 2.41 -7.61 -26.94
CA THR A 723 1.61 -8.79 -26.56
C THR A 723 2.14 -9.43 -25.29
N SER A 724 3.47 -9.59 -25.16
CA SER A 724 4.11 -10.13 -23.94
C SER A 724 3.76 -9.30 -22.70
N SER A 725 3.80 -7.98 -22.82
CA SER A 725 3.48 -7.06 -21.72
C SER A 725 1.99 -7.15 -21.33
N VAL A 726 1.10 -7.22 -22.32
CA VAL A 726 -0.35 -7.42 -22.11
C VAL A 726 -0.64 -8.74 -21.40
N ILE A 727 0.00 -9.84 -21.82
CA ILE A 727 -0.19 -11.17 -21.20
C ILE A 727 0.22 -11.14 -19.72
N VAL A 728 1.37 -10.52 -19.40
CA VAL A 728 1.84 -10.39 -18.00
C VAL A 728 0.86 -9.59 -17.14
N VAL A 729 0.33 -8.49 -17.67
CA VAL A 729 -0.66 -7.69 -16.94
C VAL A 729 -1.99 -8.42 -16.81
N ALA A 730 -2.48 -9.05 -17.87
CA ALA A 730 -3.70 -9.85 -17.84
C ALA A 730 -3.61 -11.00 -16.82
N ASN A 731 -2.46 -11.67 -16.75
CA ASN A 731 -2.20 -12.72 -15.77
C ASN A 731 -2.22 -12.14 -14.34
N ALA A 732 -1.64 -10.97 -14.11
CA ALA A 732 -1.70 -10.30 -12.81
C ALA A 732 -3.14 -9.93 -12.40
N LEU A 733 -3.98 -9.51 -13.35
CA LEU A 733 -5.37 -9.14 -13.11
C LEU A 733 -6.27 -10.34 -12.72
N ARG A 734 -5.85 -11.59 -12.98
CA ARG A 734 -6.59 -12.80 -12.56
C ARG A 734 -6.78 -12.87 -11.04
N LEU A 735 -5.89 -12.24 -10.27
CA LEU A 735 -6.01 -12.16 -8.82
C LEU A 735 -7.29 -11.43 -8.37
N ARG A 736 -7.85 -10.57 -9.22
CA ARG A 736 -9.10 -9.83 -8.97
C ARG A 736 -10.35 -10.71 -9.12
N GLY A 737 -10.28 -11.80 -9.88
CA GLY A 737 -11.44 -12.64 -10.21
C GLY A 737 -11.94 -13.55 -9.09
N GLY A 738 -11.19 -13.71 -8.00
CA GLY A 738 -11.59 -14.54 -6.86
C GLY A 738 -12.42 -13.81 -5.80
N LEU A 739 -13.07 -12.69 -6.16
CA LEU A 739 -13.72 -11.78 -5.21
C LEU A 739 -14.93 -12.36 -4.46
N PHE A 740 -15.41 -13.56 -4.78
CA PHE A 740 -16.33 -14.31 -3.92
C PHE A 740 -16.13 -15.82 -4.17
N SER A 741 -15.65 -16.56 -3.18
CA SER A 741 -15.91 -17.99 -3.15
C SER A 741 -17.41 -18.21 -2.84
N GLU A 742 -18.06 -19.12 -3.56
CA GLU A 742 -19.48 -19.45 -3.42
C GLU A 742 -20.02 -19.71 -1.99
N PRO A 743 -19.22 -20.12 -0.97
CA PRO A 743 -19.75 -20.33 0.37
C PRO A 743 -20.25 -19.04 1.05
N GLN A 744 -19.55 -17.91 0.89
CA GLN A 744 -19.93 -16.63 1.53
C GLN A 744 -21.18 -16.01 0.90
N ARG A 745 -21.44 -16.28 -0.39
CA ARG A 745 -22.64 -15.81 -1.09
C ARG A 745 -23.93 -16.44 -0.56
N ARG A 746 -23.87 -17.68 -0.03
CA ARG A 746 -25.02 -18.34 0.58
C ARG A 746 -25.34 -17.82 1.98
N ALA A 747 -24.33 -17.42 2.76
CA ALA A 747 -24.54 -16.82 4.08
C ALA A 747 -25.18 -15.42 3.99
N LEU A 748 -24.87 -14.65 2.95
CA LEU A 748 -25.41 -13.30 2.72
C LEU A 748 -26.85 -13.27 2.19
N ILE A 749 -27.33 -14.34 1.57
CA ILE A 749 -28.70 -14.40 0.98
C ILE A 749 -29.72 -14.98 1.99
N HIS A 750 -29.28 -15.66 3.05
CA HIS A 750 -30.16 -16.31 4.04
C HIS A 750 -30.32 -15.55 5.37
N ALA A 751 -29.95 -14.27 5.45
CA ALA A 751 -30.38 -13.42 6.57
C ALA A 751 -31.88 -13.11 6.42
N THR A 752 -32.72 -14.00 6.92
CA THR A 752 -34.18 -13.86 7.02
C THR A 752 -34.55 -12.55 7.74
N PRO A 753 -35.48 -11.73 7.23
CA PRO A 753 -36.04 -10.63 8.00
C PRO A 753 -36.82 -11.20 9.19
N LEU A 754 -36.57 -10.64 10.38
CA LEU A 754 -37.37 -10.90 11.59
C LEU A 754 -38.86 -10.63 11.29
N PRO A 755 -39.78 -11.49 11.75
CA PRO A 755 -41.21 -11.27 11.54
C PRO A 755 -41.65 -10.01 12.27
N ALA A 756 -42.33 -9.12 11.55
CA ALA A 756 -43.02 -7.96 12.11
C ALA A 756 -44.03 -8.46 13.16
N GLY A 757 -43.86 -8.02 14.41
CA GLY A 757 -44.82 -8.25 15.46
C GLY A 757 -46.10 -7.47 15.16
N ASP A 758 -47.22 -8.19 15.13
CA ASP A 758 -48.57 -7.63 15.07
C ASP A 758 -48.82 -6.69 16.26
N ALA A 759 -49.19 -5.45 15.95
CA ALA A 759 -49.85 -4.57 16.88
C ALA A 759 -51.34 -4.96 16.98
N ARG A 760 -51.75 -5.39 18.17
CA ARG A 760 -53.09 -5.16 18.72
C ARG A 760 -52.95 -4.61 20.13
#